data_AF-A0A7X0RQ47-F1
#
_entry.id   AF-A0A7X0RQ47-F1
#
_cell.length_a   1.000
_cell.length_b   1.000
_cell.length_c   1.000
_cell.angle_alpha   90.00
_cell.angle_beta   90.00
_cell.angle_gamma   90.00
#
_symmetry.space_group_name_H-M   'P 1'
#
loop_
_entity.id
_entity.type
_entity.pdbx_description
1 polymer ?
#
loop_
_entity_poly.entity_id
_entity_poly.type
_entity_poly.pdbx_seq_one_letter_code
_entity_poly.pdbx_strand_id
1 'polypeptide(L)'
;MKSNLWAGIPETHIRFVKLPNERGHNAVWDFKRSPDGRFYLSICGENEKPLTALLYEYDPATGGLRLIFDVAKVWIIDPEQMPPSKIHTSIDFLPDGRLIMATHNTAPAPGHKQWMFEQHYEHPWEGYPGSILMIVDPDTNAVQVRGIPVPRESIYGGMLGRDPRYYYFLGYMRGHFYRLDLETNEVRDFGKVSEFSSCRLAKDDKGRLYGSSYTGGLWRYDPDTDEIEDLRDRFRSPNGTKHRRQFIFALHSPRSTLFLADNLDGEMLELHPETLEVTRHGPIHLPEQRLANAYGIGGLEADEQFVLYYGLKTYEADYCPIRLVRWDILNGGLPENLGLVSPGGKDSQYICEMIFGPDGWLHMVDVCGAFSPYIVAVDVKSLRPPEEDAPSLALAPYAEPDWNGVGRAAFMHIEADAVRTLPLHQHMDWRDTAVAHMRAWKGTTYAIGGDRQVTLTAFDAAGEEPLRMAVVYGGGGPVSCIDAGDRCAAVLTADGRLAVIDLEDGNCVSCKPVPDGVRLTKLHDAQGGGGDLLASDREGTLYVWDVYADRGQLRPLENIRLATEDSHVVRLENRRLLLSGRDDELIVYDIGLMRAEKLSVQAASIRGRAFRAALTGGAVLEGGTVVLGTHDGMLFTLSPDLRQRTVYGRLYASGQLRGFVKRNGREVLGIYGGARDAGHVFHFSQDRGFVDWGRPRVIKDNDELRDIETEWAHIHYLSCLAYSEADDWLSVASGERYGCIVRYRGMRGI
;
A
#
# COMPACT_ATOMS: atom_id res chain seq x y z
N MET A 1 29.30 -2.60 34.05
CA MET A 1 28.94 -1.52 34.99
C MET A 1 27.59 -1.00 34.52
N LYS A 2 26.63 -0.73 35.41
CA LYS A 2 25.27 -0.36 35.00
C LYS A 2 25.26 1.12 34.62
N SER A 3 24.81 1.46 33.41
CA SER A 3 24.79 2.85 32.94
C SER A 3 23.59 3.61 33.49
N ASN A 4 23.74 4.91 33.81
CA ASN A 4 22.57 5.75 34.10
C ASN A 4 21.81 6.08 32.80
N LEU A 5 20.64 5.46 32.65
CA LEU A 5 19.76 5.60 31.48
C LEU A 5 19.10 6.99 31.36
N TRP A 6 19.14 7.80 32.41
CA TRP A 6 18.57 9.16 32.45
C TRP A 6 19.61 10.27 32.31
N ALA A 7 20.90 9.93 32.18
CA ALA A 7 21.93 10.93 31.96
C ALA A 7 21.86 11.47 30.52
N GLY A 8 21.88 12.79 30.37
CA GLY A 8 21.97 13.44 29.06
C GLY A 8 23.39 13.42 28.50
N ILE A 9 23.51 13.57 27.18
CA ILE A 9 24.80 13.87 26.55
C ILE A 9 25.30 15.22 27.13
N PRO A 10 26.56 15.33 27.60
CA PRO A 10 27.04 16.57 28.18
C PRO A 10 27.07 17.72 27.17
N GLU A 11 26.57 18.90 27.58
CA GLU A 11 26.49 20.10 26.72
C GLU A 11 27.84 20.52 26.13
N THR A 12 28.95 20.21 26.81
CA THR A 12 30.31 20.49 26.31
C THR A 12 30.69 19.71 25.06
N HIS A 13 29.93 18.65 24.72
CA HIS A 13 30.14 17.80 23.55
C HIS A 13 29.06 17.98 22.47
N ILE A 14 28.24 19.03 22.60
CA ILE A 14 27.10 19.29 21.72
C ILE A 14 27.26 20.63 21.00
N ARG A 15 26.85 20.68 19.73
CA ARG A 15 26.50 21.91 19.02
C ARG A 15 25.02 21.85 18.65
N PHE A 16 24.28 22.93 18.86
CA PHE A 16 22.84 23.00 18.61
C PHE A 16 22.51 24.08 17.58
N VAL A 17 21.68 23.72 16.60
CA VAL A 17 21.19 24.64 15.57
C VAL A 17 19.68 24.52 15.46
N LYS A 18 18.96 25.59 15.81
CA LYS A 18 17.51 25.65 15.63
C LYS A 18 17.18 25.85 14.15
N LEU A 19 16.29 25.02 13.61
CA LEU A 19 15.80 25.17 12.25
C LEU A 19 14.62 26.16 12.19
N PRO A 20 14.49 26.94 11.10
CA PRO A 20 13.38 27.87 10.88
C PRO A 20 12.01 27.23 11.09
N ASN A 21 11.17 27.86 11.91
CA ASN A 21 9.82 27.37 12.21
C ASN A 21 8.80 28.49 12.46
N GLU A 22 9.09 29.73 12.05
CA GLU A 22 8.26 30.92 12.32
C GLU A 22 6.86 30.81 11.67
N ARG A 23 6.78 30.11 10.54
CA ARG A 23 5.51 29.81 9.82
C ARG A 23 4.76 28.61 10.40
N GLY A 24 5.35 27.91 11.36
CA GLY A 24 4.79 26.72 11.97
C GLY A 24 5.22 25.40 11.33
N HIS A 25 6.24 25.38 10.49
CA HIS A 25 6.90 24.14 10.07
C HIS A 25 7.44 23.40 11.30
N ASN A 26 7.21 22.08 11.35
CA ASN A 26 7.38 21.29 12.57
C ASN A 26 8.20 20.01 12.37
N ALA A 27 8.60 19.71 11.13
CA ALA A 27 9.20 18.43 10.79
C ALA A 27 10.42 18.55 9.86
N VAL A 28 11.27 17.53 9.84
CA VAL A 28 12.30 17.26 8.83
C VAL A 28 12.33 15.75 8.62
N TRP A 29 12.38 15.29 7.37
CA TRP A 29 12.38 13.86 7.05
C TRP A 29 13.43 13.49 5.99
N ASP A 30 14.35 14.40 5.71
CA ASP A 30 15.48 14.14 4.83
C ASP A 30 16.63 15.07 5.15
N PHE A 31 17.83 14.49 5.22
CA PHE A 31 19.09 15.16 5.44
C PHE A 31 20.16 14.38 4.69
N LYS A 32 20.85 15.04 3.77
CA LYS A 32 21.83 14.42 2.89
C LYS A 32 23.08 15.25 2.77
N ARG A 33 24.22 14.56 2.76
CA ARG A 33 25.51 15.11 2.38
C ARG A 33 25.79 14.76 0.92
N SER A 34 26.07 15.77 0.10
CA SER A 34 26.46 15.58 -1.29
C SER A 34 27.88 15.00 -1.40
N PRO A 35 28.23 14.42 -2.55
CA PRO A 35 29.59 13.91 -2.80
C PRO A 35 30.71 14.95 -2.62
N ASP A 36 30.43 16.23 -2.86
CA ASP A 36 31.35 17.37 -2.63
C ASP A 36 31.33 17.90 -1.18
N GLY A 37 30.53 17.29 -0.29
CA GLY A 37 30.57 17.54 1.14
C GLY A 37 29.63 18.62 1.67
N ARG A 38 28.68 19.10 0.87
CA ARG A 38 27.65 20.07 1.27
C ARG A 38 26.46 19.34 1.88
N PHE A 39 25.76 19.97 2.81
CA PHE A 39 24.65 19.34 3.53
C PHE A 39 23.33 20.01 3.17
N TYR A 40 22.30 19.20 2.94
CA TYR A 40 20.98 19.65 2.54
C TYR A 40 19.91 18.99 3.40
N LEU A 41 18.89 19.76 3.77
CA LEU A 41 17.73 19.26 4.50
C LEU A 41 16.44 19.95 4.07
N SER A 42 15.32 19.29 4.33
CA SER A 42 14.00 19.83 4.04
C SER A 42 13.17 20.08 5.29
N ILE A 43 12.78 21.33 5.51
CA ILE A 43 11.86 21.71 6.58
C ILE A 43 10.43 21.57 6.07
N CYS A 44 9.59 20.90 6.86
CA CYS A 44 8.36 20.29 6.41
C CYS A 44 7.13 20.73 7.23
N GLY A 45 5.97 20.69 6.59
CA GLY A 45 4.66 20.79 7.25
C GLY A 45 4.08 19.41 7.54
N GLU A 46 3.64 19.19 8.78
CA GLU A 46 3.08 17.93 9.23
C GLU A 46 1.85 18.12 10.13
N ASN A 47 0.83 17.29 9.89
CA ASN A 47 -0.43 17.12 10.63
C ASN A 47 -1.39 18.32 10.66
N GLU A 48 -1.03 19.44 11.28
CA GLU A 48 -2.00 20.50 11.62
C GLU A 48 -2.07 21.64 10.61
N LYS A 49 -0.95 21.94 9.96
CA LYS A 49 -0.84 23.16 9.15
C LYS A 49 -0.68 22.80 7.68
N PRO A 50 -1.47 23.44 6.79
CA PRO A 50 -1.37 23.24 5.35
C PRO A 50 -0.14 23.97 4.78
N LEU A 51 1.06 23.53 5.16
CA LEU A 51 2.33 24.13 4.75
C LEU A 51 3.01 23.27 3.69
N THR A 52 3.76 23.92 2.79
CA THR A 52 4.65 23.29 1.81
C THR A 52 6.06 23.10 2.37
N ALA A 53 6.85 22.22 1.76
CA ALA A 53 8.26 22.02 2.16
C ALA A 53 9.18 23.17 1.73
N LEU A 54 10.27 23.36 2.48
CA LEU A 54 11.35 24.33 2.22
C LEU A 54 12.70 23.57 2.19
N LEU A 55 13.51 23.77 1.15
CA LEU A 55 14.85 23.18 1.07
C LEU A 55 15.91 24.17 1.56
N TYR A 56 16.78 23.72 2.47
CA TYR A 56 17.91 24.47 2.99
C TYR A 56 19.24 23.75 2.71
N GLU A 57 20.28 24.53 2.50
CA GLU A 57 21.67 24.11 2.70
C GLU A 57 22.11 24.45 4.13
N TYR A 58 22.83 23.52 4.75
CA TYR A 58 23.37 23.60 6.10
C TYR A 58 24.90 23.62 6.07
N ASP A 59 25.51 24.56 6.79
CA ASP A 59 26.94 24.59 7.03
C ASP A 59 27.27 23.93 8.38
N PRO A 60 27.90 22.73 8.39
CA PRO A 60 28.22 22.01 9.61
C PRO A 60 29.26 22.71 10.50
N ALA A 61 30.10 23.57 9.94
CA ALA A 61 31.16 24.24 10.70
C ALA A 61 30.63 25.44 11.51
N THR A 62 29.69 26.20 10.94
CA THR A 62 29.16 27.42 11.55
C THR A 62 27.74 27.28 12.11
N GLY A 63 27.01 26.25 11.69
CA GLY A 63 25.58 26.13 11.94
C GLY A 63 24.71 27.00 11.03
N GLY A 64 25.30 27.62 9.99
CA GLY A 64 24.60 28.50 9.06
C GLY A 64 23.56 27.76 8.21
N LEU A 65 22.47 28.45 7.87
CA LEU A 65 21.40 27.94 7.02
C LEU A 65 21.15 28.88 5.84
N ARG A 66 21.06 28.33 4.64
CA ARG A 66 20.73 29.07 3.42
C ARG A 66 19.51 28.45 2.75
N LEU A 67 18.43 29.22 2.64
CA LEU A 67 17.25 28.78 1.90
C LEU A 67 17.58 28.66 0.40
N ILE A 68 17.33 27.48 -0.18
CA ILE A 68 17.46 27.24 -1.62
C ILE A 68 16.16 27.62 -2.32
N PHE A 69 15.02 27.01 -1.91
CA PHE A 69 13.72 27.32 -2.47
C PHE A 69 12.55 26.96 -1.53
N ASP A 70 11.37 27.52 -1.83
CA ASP A 70 10.08 27.20 -1.21
C ASP A 70 9.20 26.49 -2.25
N VAL A 71 8.70 25.29 -1.92
CA VAL A 71 7.87 24.49 -2.85
C VAL A 71 6.64 25.28 -3.32
N ALA A 72 6.03 26.11 -2.46
CA ALA A 72 4.87 26.93 -2.84
C ALA A 72 5.16 27.95 -3.95
N LYS A 73 6.43 28.30 -4.17
CA LYS A 73 6.84 29.25 -5.22
C LYS A 73 7.12 28.60 -6.56
N VAL A 74 7.29 27.27 -6.60
CA VAL A 74 7.63 26.53 -7.82
C VAL A 74 6.49 25.63 -8.30
N TRP A 75 5.56 25.27 -7.42
CA TRP A 75 4.38 24.47 -7.76
C TRP A 75 3.13 25.00 -7.04
N ILE A 76 2.22 25.56 -7.83
CA ILE A 76 0.96 26.13 -7.35
C ILE A 76 -0.11 25.05 -7.52
N ILE A 77 -0.76 24.70 -6.42
CA ILE A 77 -1.98 23.88 -6.41
C ILE A 77 -3.20 24.76 -6.11
N ASP A 78 -4.40 24.21 -6.29
CA ASP A 78 -5.62 24.89 -5.88
C ASP A 78 -5.58 25.17 -4.36
N PRO A 79 -6.01 26.36 -3.89
CA PRO A 79 -5.99 26.72 -2.48
C PRO A 79 -6.87 25.84 -1.57
N GLU A 80 -7.76 25.01 -2.12
CA GLU A 80 -8.55 24.04 -1.34
C GLU A 80 -7.84 22.69 -1.19
N GLN A 81 -6.82 22.39 -2.01
CA GLN A 81 -6.15 21.10 -2.06
C GLN A 81 -5.08 20.91 -0.97
N MET A 82 -4.86 19.66 -0.57
CA MET A 82 -3.72 19.26 0.26
C MET A 82 -2.37 19.66 -0.38
N PRO A 83 -1.45 20.31 0.36
CA PRO A 83 -0.18 20.77 -0.19
C PRO A 83 0.92 19.70 -0.24
N PRO A 84 1.88 19.79 -1.17
CA PRO A 84 3.13 19.02 -1.13
C PRO A 84 3.98 19.48 0.07
N SER A 85 3.75 18.86 1.22
CA SER A 85 4.16 19.38 2.52
C SER A 85 5.53 18.95 3.00
N LYS A 86 6.11 17.92 2.36
CA LYS A 86 7.40 17.35 2.74
C LYS A 86 8.27 16.98 1.54
N ILE A 87 9.56 16.82 1.79
CA ILE A 87 10.47 15.98 1.02
C ILE A 87 10.92 14.90 1.99
N HIS A 88 10.66 13.63 1.66
CA HIS A 88 10.82 12.52 2.60
C HIS A 88 11.71 11.46 1.98
N THR A 89 12.92 11.31 2.53
CA THR A 89 13.90 10.26 2.18
C THR A 89 14.12 10.08 0.67
N SER A 90 14.11 11.17 -0.08
CA SER A 90 14.11 11.23 -1.55
C SER A 90 15.19 12.12 -2.15
N ILE A 91 15.91 12.90 -1.36
CA ILE A 91 17.05 13.70 -1.84
C ILE A 91 18.16 12.77 -2.32
N ASP A 92 18.57 12.96 -3.57
CA ASP A 92 19.74 12.31 -4.18
C ASP A 92 20.45 13.30 -5.14
N PHE A 93 21.58 12.90 -5.69
CA PHE A 93 22.47 13.78 -6.48
C PHE A 93 22.67 13.25 -7.90
N LEU A 94 22.43 14.11 -8.88
CA LEU A 94 22.82 13.86 -10.26
C LEU A 94 24.35 13.95 -10.41
N PRO A 95 24.94 13.31 -11.45
CA PRO A 95 26.39 13.33 -11.66
C PRO A 95 27.02 14.72 -11.81
N ASP A 96 26.22 15.73 -12.15
CA ASP A 96 26.65 17.12 -12.29
C ASP A 96 26.49 17.96 -11.02
N GLY A 97 26.15 17.34 -9.88
CA GLY A 97 26.03 17.99 -8.58
C GLY A 97 24.65 18.60 -8.28
N ARG A 98 23.73 18.59 -9.26
CA ARG A 98 22.33 19.00 -9.00
C ARG A 98 21.63 17.98 -8.11
N LEU A 99 20.67 18.45 -7.33
CA LEU A 99 19.83 17.59 -6.49
C LEU A 99 18.62 17.11 -7.28
N ILE A 100 18.15 15.91 -6.97
CA ILE A 100 16.87 15.37 -7.41
C ILE A 100 16.08 14.92 -6.18
N MET A 101 14.78 15.21 -6.17
CA MET A 101 13.91 14.87 -5.04
C MET A 101 12.44 14.84 -5.45
N ALA A 102 11.62 14.20 -4.62
CA ALA A 102 10.18 14.16 -4.77
C ALA A 102 9.46 14.65 -3.51
N THR A 103 8.30 15.28 -3.70
CA THR A 103 7.48 15.72 -2.57
C THR A 103 6.68 14.57 -1.97
N HIS A 104 6.16 14.80 -0.77
CA HIS A 104 5.24 13.96 -0.03
C HIS A 104 4.20 14.87 0.64
N ASN A 105 3.01 14.35 0.93
CA ASN A 105 1.97 15.07 1.67
C ASN A 105 1.61 14.31 2.95
N THR A 106 1.62 15.03 4.07
CA THR A 106 1.16 14.66 5.43
C THR A 106 0.62 15.89 6.14
N ALA A 107 0.15 16.86 5.36
CA ALA A 107 -0.48 18.09 5.82
C ALA A 107 -1.93 18.12 5.35
N PRO A 108 -2.83 18.74 6.13
CA PRO A 108 -4.24 18.79 5.81
C PRO A 108 -4.48 19.69 4.61
N ALA A 109 -5.64 19.52 3.96
CA ALA A 109 -6.16 20.56 3.10
C ALA A 109 -6.53 21.79 3.98
N PRO A 110 -6.47 23.03 3.46
CA PRO A 110 -6.63 24.22 4.31
C PRO A 110 -7.95 24.34 5.08
N GLY A 111 -9.02 23.68 4.62
CA GLY A 111 -10.31 23.61 5.32
C GLY A 111 -10.35 22.64 6.51
N HIS A 112 -9.30 21.84 6.71
CA HIS A 112 -9.28 20.72 7.65
C HIS A 112 -8.28 20.93 8.78
N LYS A 113 -8.63 20.46 9.99
CA LYS A 113 -7.73 20.51 11.16
C LYS A 113 -6.68 19.40 11.18
N GLN A 114 -6.92 18.33 10.43
CA GLN A 114 -6.10 17.13 10.41
C GLN A 114 -5.97 16.57 9.00
N TRP A 115 -4.91 15.80 8.78
CA TRP A 115 -4.63 15.18 7.50
C TRP A 115 -5.55 13.98 7.23
N MET A 116 -6.63 14.21 6.48
CA MET A 116 -7.65 13.20 6.14
C MET A 116 -7.43 12.59 4.75
N PHE A 117 -6.22 12.05 4.51
CA PHE A 117 -5.82 11.59 3.18
C PHE A 117 -6.69 10.46 2.62
N GLU A 118 -7.31 9.65 3.47
CA GLU A 118 -8.11 8.51 3.03
C GLU A 118 -9.49 8.94 2.55
N GLN A 119 -10.15 9.79 3.32
CA GLN A 119 -11.46 10.37 2.99
C GLN A 119 -11.37 11.26 1.76
N HIS A 120 -10.22 11.90 1.56
CA HIS A 120 -10.03 12.85 0.47
C HIS A 120 -9.15 12.30 -0.66
N TYR A 121 -8.75 11.02 -0.62
CA TYR A 121 -7.92 10.41 -1.67
C TYR A 121 -8.52 10.63 -3.07
N GLU A 122 -9.84 10.55 -3.16
CA GLU A 122 -10.60 10.72 -4.40
C GLU A 122 -11.30 12.09 -4.51
N HIS A 123 -11.17 12.94 -3.49
CA HIS A 123 -11.90 14.21 -3.47
C HIS A 123 -11.29 15.17 -4.49
N PRO A 124 -12.06 15.61 -5.50
CA PRO A 124 -11.51 16.37 -6.63
C PRO A 124 -11.00 17.77 -6.24
N TRP A 125 -11.51 18.35 -5.15
CA TRP A 125 -11.22 19.73 -4.75
C TRP A 125 -10.25 19.84 -3.57
N GLU A 126 -10.19 18.84 -2.70
CA GLU A 126 -9.41 18.90 -1.45
C GLU A 126 -8.34 17.81 -1.38
N GLY A 127 -8.46 16.77 -2.22
CA GLY A 127 -7.50 15.68 -2.27
C GLY A 127 -6.13 16.13 -2.76
N TYR A 128 -5.10 15.38 -2.38
CA TYR A 128 -3.75 15.62 -2.85
C TYR A 128 -3.62 15.25 -4.34
N PRO A 129 -3.23 16.18 -5.23
CA PRO A 129 -3.13 15.90 -6.67
C PRO A 129 -2.08 14.84 -7.02
N GLY A 130 -1.11 14.64 -6.14
CA GLY A 130 0.03 13.77 -6.31
C GLY A 130 1.34 14.54 -6.16
N SER A 131 2.41 13.80 -5.92
CA SER A 131 3.73 14.38 -5.67
C SER A 131 4.39 14.88 -6.93
N ILE A 132 5.20 15.91 -6.80
CA ILE A 132 6.02 16.40 -7.89
C ILE A 132 7.46 15.89 -7.74
N LEU A 133 8.12 15.69 -8.87
CA LEU A 133 9.56 15.48 -8.91
C LEU A 133 10.26 16.78 -9.36
N MET A 134 11.36 17.11 -8.66
CA MET A 134 12.11 18.34 -8.84
C MET A 134 13.60 18.04 -9.04
N ILE A 135 14.24 18.78 -9.94
CA ILE A 135 15.69 18.85 -10.07
C ILE A 135 16.13 20.27 -9.73
N VAL A 136 17.11 20.39 -8.84
CA VAL A 136 17.50 21.66 -8.23
C VAL A 136 18.99 21.89 -8.42
N ASP A 137 19.33 23.05 -8.98
CA ASP A 137 20.71 23.54 -9.00
C ASP A 137 20.98 24.30 -7.69
N PRO A 138 21.85 23.78 -6.80
CA PRO A 138 22.09 24.41 -5.51
C PRO A 138 22.91 25.70 -5.60
N ASP A 139 23.58 25.98 -6.72
CA ASP A 139 24.42 27.16 -6.89
C ASP A 139 23.63 28.35 -7.44
N THR A 140 22.66 28.08 -8.32
CA THR A 140 21.79 29.11 -8.91
C THR A 140 20.41 29.20 -8.25
N ASN A 141 20.06 28.23 -7.39
CA ASN A 141 18.72 27.99 -6.85
C ASN A 141 17.65 27.73 -7.94
N ALA A 142 18.05 27.38 -9.17
CA ALA A 142 17.11 27.08 -10.24
C ALA A 142 16.42 25.73 -9.97
N VAL A 143 15.09 25.70 -10.13
CA VAL A 143 14.27 24.50 -9.93
C VAL A 143 13.58 24.12 -11.23
N GLN A 144 13.76 22.87 -11.64
CA GLN A 144 13.06 22.25 -12.76
C GLN A 144 12.06 21.21 -12.25
N VAL A 145 10.77 21.46 -12.46
CA VAL A 145 9.69 20.54 -12.08
C VAL A 145 9.36 19.60 -13.23
N ARG A 146 9.29 18.29 -12.96
CA ARG A 146 8.95 17.23 -13.94
C ARG A 146 7.45 16.90 -14.00
N GLY A 147 6.66 17.54 -13.15
CA GLY A 147 5.22 17.31 -13.01
C GLY A 147 4.92 16.21 -11.99
N ILE A 148 3.69 15.68 -12.04
CA ILE A 148 3.20 14.62 -11.16
C ILE A 148 3.36 13.28 -11.90
N PRO A 149 4.34 12.42 -11.55
CA PRO A 149 4.56 11.16 -12.26
C PRO A 149 3.41 10.16 -12.02
N VAL A 150 2.86 10.13 -10.80
CA VAL A 150 1.74 9.24 -10.45
C VAL A 150 0.63 10.07 -9.81
N PRO A 151 -0.50 10.28 -10.50
CA PRO A 151 -1.61 11.06 -9.98
C PRO A 151 -2.13 10.51 -8.64
N ARG A 152 -2.37 11.41 -7.70
CA ARG A 152 -2.87 11.15 -6.34
C ARG A 152 -1.96 10.30 -5.46
N GLU A 153 -0.73 10.02 -5.92
CA GLU A 153 0.24 9.27 -5.13
C GLU A 153 1.15 10.21 -4.36
N SER A 154 1.33 9.92 -3.08
CA SER A 154 2.35 10.55 -2.26
C SER A 154 3.65 9.77 -2.45
N ILE A 155 4.70 10.39 -2.96
CA ILE A 155 6.00 9.72 -3.11
C ILE A 155 6.65 9.69 -1.74
N TYR A 156 7.02 8.51 -1.28
CA TYR A 156 7.53 8.28 0.06
C TYR A 156 8.87 7.58 -0.07
N GLY A 157 9.94 8.38 -0.16
CA GLY A 157 11.26 7.89 -0.50
C GLY A 157 11.53 7.76 -2.00
N GLY A 158 12.79 7.98 -2.35
CA GLY A 158 13.27 7.85 -3.72
C GLY A 158 14.79 7.81 -3.78
N MET A 159 15.31 7.32 -4.90
CA MET A 159 16.75 7.13 -5.10
C MET A 159 17.08 7.12 -6.59
N LEU A 160 18.19 7.76 -6.96
CA LEU A 160 18.71 7.73 -8.31
C LEU A 160 19.29 6.33 -8.60
N GLY A 161 19.00 5.82 -9.80
CA GLY A 161 19.57 4.58 -10.30
C GLY A 161 21.08 4.66 -10.50
N ARG A 162 21.69 3.53 -10.86
CA ARG A 162 23.07 3.52 -11.36
C ARG A 162 23.18 4.24 -12.70
N ASP A 163 22.19 4.07 -13.56
CA ASP A 163 21.99 4.92 -14.72
C ASP A 163 21.27 6.20 -14.27
N PRO A 164 21.91 7.39 -14.36
CA PRO A 164 21.35 8.65 -13.90
C PRO A 164 20.15 9.12 -14.74
N ARG A 165 19.80 8.42 -15.83
CA ARG A 165 18.54 8.62 -16.55
C ARG A 165 17.32 8.20 -15.71
N TYR A 166 17.47 7.28 -14.76
CA TYR A 166 16.34 6.70 -14.05
C TYR A 166 16.31 7.11 -12.58
N TYR A 167 15.15 7.59 -12.14
CA TYR A 167 14.88 7.85 -10.73
C TYR A 167 13.78 6.91 -10.23
N TYR A 168 14.04 6.22 -9.13
CA TYR A 168 13.18 5.20 -8.55
C TYR A 168 12.54 5.70 -7.28
N PHE A 169 11.29 5.31 -7.02
CA PHE A 169 10.56 5.80 -5.85
C PHE A 169 9.42 4.87 -5.42
N LEU A 170 9.00 5.01 -4.16
CA LEU A 170 7.90 4.27 -3.58
C LEU A 170 6.66 5.15 -3.44
N GLY A 171 5.49 4.59 -3.75
CA GLY A 171 4.20 5.21 -3.46
C GLY A 171 3.73 4.91 -2.04
N TYR A 172 3.28 5.93 -1.33
CA TYR A 172 2.78 5.81 0.04
C TYR A 172 1.50 4.98 0.15
N MET A 173 0.50 5.30 -0.68
CA MET A 173 -0.87 4.80 -0.56
C MET A 173 -1.03 3.43 -1.19
N ARG A 174 -0.42 3.25 -2.37
CA ARG A 174 -0.46 1.98 -3.09
C ARG A 174 0.61 1.01 -2.60
N GLY A 175 1.70 1.50 -2.03
CA GLY A 175 2.86 0.67 -1.69
C GLY A 175 3.55 0.09 -2.94
N HIS A 176 3.44 0.78 -4.08
CA HIS A 176 4.03 0.38 -5.35
C HIS A 176 5.45 0.91 -5.51
N PHE A 177 6.25 0.20 -6.29
CA PHE A 177 7.57 0.63 -6.74
C PHE A 177 7.52 1.16 -8.17
N TYR A 178 8.12 2.32 -8.39
CA TYR A 178 8.08 3.04 -9.66
C TYR A 178 9.47 3.42 -10.15
N ARG A 179 9.57 3.64 -11.48
CA ARG A 179 10.71 4.28 -12.13
C ARG A 179 10.22 5.41 -13.03
N LEU A 180 10.83 6.58 -12.92
CA LEU A 180 10.70 7.68 -13.86
C LEU A 180 11.94 7.73 -14.76
N ASP A 181 11.70 7.79 -16.06
CA ASP A 181 12.69 8.14 -17.06
C ASP A 181 12.83 9.67 -17.15
N LEU A 182 14.01 10.20 -16.81
CA LEU A 182 14.25 11.65 -16.77
C LEU A 182 14.44 12.28 -18.16
N GLU A 183 14.63 11.47 -19.21
CA GLU A 183 14.71 11.94 -20.60
C GLU A 183 13.32 12.01 -21.25
N THR A 184 12.49 10.97 -21.06
CA THR A 184 11.18 10.87 -21.72
C THR A 184 10.01 11.30 -20.84
N ASN A 185 10.23 11.42 -19.53
CA ASN A 185 9.20 11.61 -18.50
C ASN A 185 8.18 10.45 -18.39
N GLU A 186 8.53 9.27 -18.92
CA GLU A 186 7.71 8.07 -18.82
C GLU A 186 7.85 7.41 -17.44
N VAL A 187 6.72 6.97 -16.89
CA VAL A 187 6.67 6.27 -15.60
C VAL A 187 6.38 4.79 -15.84
N ARG A 188 7.20 3.94 -15.25
CA ARG A 188 6.95 2.51 -15.14
C ARG A 188 6.49 2.18 -13.72
N ASP A 189 5.37 1.48 -13.62
CA ASP A 189 4.84 0.89 -12.39
C ASP A 189 5.20 -0.61 -12.35
N PHE A 190 5.96 -1.04 -11.35
CA PHE A 190 6.34 -2.44 -11.19
C PHE A 190 5.34 -3.25 -10.35
N GLY A 191 4.31 -2.57 -9.82
CA GLY A 191 3.31 -3.11 -8.93
C GLY A 191 3.65 -2.93 -7.45
N LYS A 192 2.78 -3.50 -6.62
CA LYS A 192 2.83 -3.44 -5.17
C LYS A 192 3.96 -4.28 -4.57
N VAL A 193 4.69 -3.67 -3.63
CA VAL A 193 5.83 -4.25 -2.89
C VAL A 193 5.72 -4.08 -1.38
N SER A 194 4.70 -3.35 -0.93
CA SER A 194 4.39 -3.09 0.47
C SER A 194 2.88 -2.91 0.60
N GLU A 195 2.29 -3.24 1.75
CA GLU A 195 0.89 -2.95 2.04
C GLU A 195 0.62 -1.44 1.94
N PHE A 196 1.52 -0.65 2.51
CA PHE A 196 1.39 0.79 2.73
C PHE A 196 2.74 1.39 3.17
N SER A 197 2.92 2.71 3.09
CA SER A 197 3.88 3.50 3.90
C SER A 197 5.30 2.91 4.11
N SER A 198 5.91 2.32 3.07
CA SER A 198 7.35 2.03 3.08
C SER A 198 8.10 3.18 2.41
N CYS A 199 9.19 3.66 3.01
CA CYS A 199 9.87 4.89 2.59
C CYS A 199 11.35 4.78 2.25
N ARG A 200 11.95 3.59 2.38
CA ARG A 200 13.40 3.45 2.25
C ARG A 200 13.78 2.51 1.13
N LEU A 201 14.81 2.94 0.42
CA LEU A 201 15.55 2.14 -0.55
C LEU A 201 17.01 2.10 -0.12
N ALA A 202 17.67 0.98 -0.38
CA ALA A 202 19.12 0.85 -0.34
C ALA A 202 19.61 0.40 -1.72
N LYS A 203 20.85 0.70 -2.08
CA LYS A 203 21.41 0.39 -3.40
C LYS A 203 22.75 -0.26 -3.25
N ASP A 204 22.95 -1.47 -3.77
CA ASP A 204 24.27 -2.10 -3.72
C ASP A 204 25.27 -1.55 -4.75
N ASP A 205 26.50 -2.08 -4.72
CA ASP A 205 27.60 -1.66 -5.61
C ASP A 205 27.31 -1.94 -7.11
N LYS A 206 26.37 -2.83 -7.42
CA LYS A 206 25.94 -3.12 -8.81
C LYS A 206 24.79 -2.22 -9.27
N GLY A 207 24.15 -1.50 -8.37
CA GLY A 207 22.99 -0.67 -8.64
C GLY A 207 21.66 -1.36 -8.44
N ARG A 208 21.63 -2.57 -7.85
CA ARG A 208 20.39 -3.24 -7.48
C ARG A 208 19.79 -2.52 -6.27
N LEU A 209 18.48 -2.35 -6.28
CA LEU A 209 17.75 -1.62 -5.25
C LEU A 209 17.07 -2.59 -4.29
N TYR A 210 17.13 -2.31 -3.01
CA TYR A 210 16.52 -3.11 -1.95
C TYR A 210 15.47 -2.28 -1.24
N GLY A 211 14.39 -2.93 -0.84
CA GLY A 211 13.32 -2.33 -0.05
C GLY A 211 12.67 -3.38 0.85
N SER A 212 11.74 -2.93 1.68
CA SER A 212 10.95 -3.81 2.52
C SER A 212 9.50 -3.40 2.59
N SER A 213 8.60 -4.34 2.82
CA SER A 213 7.20 -4.07 3.13
C SER A 213 7.03 -3.46 4.51
N TYR A 214 5.87 -2.85 4.78
CA TYR A 214 5.51 -2.31 6.10
C TYR A 214 5.55 -3.36 7.21
N THR A 215 5.35 -4.62 6.86
CA THR A 215 5.41 -5.78 7.75
C THR A 215 6.79 -6.47 7.76
N GLY A 216 7.77 -5.90 7.06
CA GLY A 216 9.19 -6.27 7.15
C GLY A 216 9.67 -7.34 6.18
N GLY A 217 8.87 -7.74 5.18
CA GLY A 217 9.31 -8.62 4.10
C GLY A 217 10.28 -7.91 3.16
N LEU A 218 11.40 -8.54 2.83
CA LEU A 218 12.47 -7.94 2.01
C LEU A 218 12.31 -8.24 0.52
N TRP A 219 12.65 -7.27 -0.32
CA TRP A 219 12.68 -7.43 -1.78
C TRP A 219 13.86 -6.72 -2.42
N ARG A 220 14.17 -7.15 -3.64
CA ARG A 220 15.21 -6.57 -4.49
C ARG A 220 14.68 -6.29 -5.88
N TYR A 221 15.01 -5.13 -6.43
CA TYR A 221 14.90 -4.83 -7.85
C TYR A 221 16.27 -4.91 -8.51
N ASP A 222 16.34 -5.61 -9.65
CA ASP A 222 17.56 -5.71 -10.46
C ASP A 222 17.40 -4.92 -11.77
N PRO A 223 18.19 -3.86 -12.00
CA PRO A 223 18.08 -3.03 -13.21
C PRO A 223 18.50 -3.75 -14.50
N ASP A 224 19.32 -4.81 -14.43
CA ASP A 224 19.77 -5.55 -15.61
C ASP A 224 18.66 -6.47 -16.15
N THR A 225 17.83 -7.02 -15.25
CA THR A 225 16.66 -7.86 -15.62
C THR A 225 15.35 -7.09 -15.65
N ASP A 226 15.31 -5.91 -15.04
CA ASP A 226 14.13 -5.05 -14.89
C ASP A 226 12.97 -5.74 -14.14
N GLU A 227 13.32 -6.57 -13.15
CA GLU A 227 12.39 -7.37 -12.34
C GLU A 227 12.56 -7.12 -10.84
N ILE A 228 11.47 -7.34 -10.09
CA ILE A 228 11.45 -7.37 -8.62
C ILE A 228 11.43 -8.83 -8.15
N GLU A 229 12.31 -9.17 -7.23
CA GLU A 229 12.42 -10.47 -6.56
C GLU A 229 11.99 -10.35 -5.09
N ASP A 230 11.10 -11.25 -4.67
CA ASP A 230 10.82 -11.51 -3.25
C ASP A 230 12.00 -12.31 -2.67
N LEU A 231 12.72 -11.72 -1.70
CA LEU A 231 13.89 -12.35 -1.12
C LEU A 231 13.55 -13.48 -0.13
N ARG A 232 12.26 -13.68 0.19
CA ARG A 232 11.77 -14.70 1.14
C ARG A 232 12.27 -14.55 2.56
N ASP A 233 12.97 -13.46 2.86
CA ASP A 233 13.40 -13.07 4.20
C ASP A 233 12.59 -11.92 4.74
N ARG A 234 12.58 -11.81 6.07
CA ARG A 234 11.89 -10.74 6.79
C ARG A 234 12.52 -10.43 8.14
N PHE A 235 12.24 -9.24 8.64
CA PHE A 235 12.51 -8.89 10.03
C PHE A 235 11.65 -9.70 10.99
N ARG A 236 12.29 -10.18 12.06
CA ARG A 236 11.65 -10.95 13.12
C ARG A 236 11.37 -10.03 14.30
N SER A 237 10.14 -10.10 14.80
CA SER A 237 9.78 -9.44 16.04
C SER A 237 10.03 -10.37 17.23
N PRO A 238 10.97 -10.08 18.13
CA PRO A 238 11.08 -10.78 19.41
C PRO A 238 9.88 -10.50 20.34
N ASN A 239 9.14 -9.40 20.14
CA ASN A 239 8.01 -8.99 20.97
C ASN A 239 6.63 -9.28 20.34
N GLY A 240 6.58 -9.91 19.15
CA GLY A 240 5.36 -10.25 18.44
C GLY A 240 4.68 -9.10 17.69
N THR A 241 5.32 -7.94 17.51
CA THR A 241 4.81 -6.83 16.70
C THR A 241 4.58 -7.28 15.24
N LYS A 242 3.37 -7.04 14.74
CA LYS A 242 2.95 -7.41 13.38
C LYS A 242 2.81 -6.21 12.42
N HIS A 243 3.42 -5.06 12.72
CA HIS A 243 3.30 -3.82 11.94
C HIS A 243 4.55 -2.94 12.08
N ARG A 244 4.76 -2.01 11.14
CA ARG A 244 5.91 -1.08 11.09
C ARG A 244 7.28 -1.77 11.25
N ARG A 245 7.48 -2.90 10.58
CA ARG A 245 8.75 -3.65 10.55
C ARG A 245 9.53 -3.45 9.25
N GLN A 246 9.15 -2.49 8.41
CA GLN A 246 10.01 -2.08 7.29
C GLN A 246 11.37 -1.63 7.81
N PHE A 247 12.45 -1.88 7.06
CA PHE A 247 13.70 -1.20 7.33
C PHE A 247 13.52 0.30 7.14
N ILE A 248 13.98 1.04 8.14
CA ILE A 248 13.95 2.50 8.14
C ILE A 248 15.35 3.09 7.98
N PHE A 249 16.39 2.26 8.16
CA PHE A 249 17.78 2.62 7.88
C PHE A 249 18.54 1.47 7.22
N ALA A 250 19.53 1.85 6.41
CA ALA A 250 20.44 0.93 5.73
C ALA A 250 21.83 1.55 5.58
N LEU A 251 22.88 0.73 5.74
CA LEU A 251 24.28 1.13 5.56
C LEU A 251 25.07 0.08 4.76
N HIS A 252 26.07 0.54 4.01
CA HIS A 252 27.05 -0.35 3.38
C HIS A 252 28.16 -0.67 4.37
N SER A 253 28.47 -1.95 4.52
CA SER A 253 29.64 -2.36 5.30
C SER A 253 30.93 -2.34 4.47
N PRO A 254 32.10 -2.32 5.12
CA PRO A 254 33.39 -2.54 4.47
C PRO A 254 33.53 -3.91 3.79
N ARG A 255 32.60 -4.84 4.05
CA ARG A 255 32.54 -6.18 3.45
C ARG A 255 31.65 -6.25 2.21
N SER A 256 31.22 -5.10 1.66
CA SER A 256 30.24 -5.03 0.55
C SER A 256 28.91 -5.73 0.85
N THR A 257 28.49 -5.68 2.13
CA THR A 257 27.17 -6.15 2.58
C THR A 257 26.29 -4.97 2.98
N LEU A 258 24.99 -5.20 3.10
CA LEU A 258 24.02 -4.20 3.54
C LEU A 258 23.57 -4.48 4.97
N PHE A 259 23.84 -3.55 5.88
CA PHE A 259 23.24 -3.56 7.22
C PHE A 259 21.88 -2.88 7.16
N LEU A 260 20.83 -3.54 7.65
CA LEU A 260 19.44 -3.08 7.60
C LEU A 260 18.84 -3.15 9.00
N ALA A 261 18.15 -2.09 9.42
CA ALA A 261 17.44 -2.05 10.70
C ALA A 261 15.96 -1.72 10.49
N ASP A 262 15.07 -2.54 11.06
CA ASP A 262 13.63 -2.27 11.05
C ASP A 262 13.23 -1.13 11.98
N ASN A 263 12.07 -0.55 11.66
CA ASN A 263 11.55 0.60 12.38
C ASN A 263 11.17 0.23 13.81
N LEU A 264 10.21 -0.67 14.02
CA LEU A 264 9.82 -1.16 15.35
C LEU A 264 10.46 -2.52 15.65
N ASP A 265 10.67 -2.84 16.92
CA ASP A 265 11.41 -4.00 17.46
C ASP A 265 12.92 -4.01 17.26
N GLY A 266 13.42 -3.45 16.17
CA GLY A 266 14.83 -3.12 15.99
C GLY A 266 15.73 -4.35 15.91
N GLU A 267 15.54 -5.23 14.94
CA GLU A 267 16.51 -6.26 14.55
C GLU A 267 17.52 -5.67 13.55
N MET A 268 18.81 -5.89 13.81
CA MET A 268 19.88 -5.58 12.86
C MET A 268 20.18 -6.80 12.00
N LEU A 269 19.95 -6.67 10.69
CA LEU A 269 20.26 -7.66 9.67
C LEU A 269 21.48 -7.23 8.87
N GLU A 270 22.26 -8.20 8.42
CA GLU A 270 23.28 -8.02 7.39
C GLU A 270 22.97 -8.93 6.21
N LEU A 271 22.78 -8.34 5.04
CA LEU A 271 22.46 -9.04 3.80
C LEU A 271 23.67 -9.01 2.86
N HIS A 272 24.08 -10.18 2.37
CA HIS A 272 25.07 -10.29 1.30
C HIS A 272 24.37 -10.14 -0.08
N PRO A 273 24.68 -9.09 -0.87
CA PRO A 273 23.91 -8.77 -2.09
C PRO A 273 23.92 -9.86 -3.18
N GLU A 274 25.03 -10.60 -3.30
CA GLU A 274 25.18 -11.69 -4.29
C GLU A 274 24.59 -13.03 -3.84
N THR A 275 24.97 -13.53 -2.66
CA THR A 275 24.54 -14.85 -2.16
C THR A 275 23.14 -14.82 -1.55
N LEU A 276 22.62 -13.62 -1.24
CA LEU A 276 21.39 -13.38 -0.49
C LEU A 276 21.40 -13.98 0.92
N GLU A 277 22.57 -14.32 1.44
CA GLU A 277 22.71 -14.79 2.83
C GLU A 277 22.40 -13.65 3.80
N VAL A 278 21.51 -13.93 4.76
CA VAL A 278 21.13 -13.02 5.84
C VAL A 278 21.77 -13.46 7.16
N THR A 279 22.67 -12.62 7.68
CA THR A 279 23.19 -12.74 9.05
C THR A 279 22.34 -11.89 9.99
N ARG A 280 21.89 -12.49 11.10
CA ARG A 280 21.05 -11.81 12.11
C ARG A 280 21.91 -11.44 13.31
N HIS A 281 22.21 -10.16 13.47
CA HIS A 281 23.02 -9.65 14.58
C HIS A 281 22.24 -9.51 15.89
N GLY A 282 20.90 -9.56 15.80
CA GLY A 282 20.01 -9.50 16.95
C GLY A 282 19.45 -8.09 17.19
N PRO A 283 18.85 -7.85 18.37
CA PRO A 283 18.18 -6.58 18.66
C PRO A 283 19.16 -5.42 18.86
N ILE A 284 18.77 -4.22 18.45
CA ILE A 284 19.47 -2.95 18.67
C ILE A 284 19.39 -2.44 20.12
N HIS A 285 18.66 -3.15 20.99
CA HIS A 285 18.39 -2.73 22.37
C HIS A 285 19.61 -2.94 23.27
N LEU A 286 19.70 -2.12 24.32
CA LEU A 286 20.73 -2.28 25.34
C LEU A 286 20.56 -3.63 26.08
N PRO A 287 21.65 -4.36 26.38
CA PRO A 287 21.57 -5.68 27.02
C PRO A 287 20.78 -5.72 28.35
N GLU A 288 20.81 -4.63 29.11
CA GLU A 288 20.14 -4.48 30.40
C GLU A 288 18.64 -4.17 30.30
N GLN A 289 18.13 -3.81 29.11
CA GLN A 289 16.73 -3.43 28.93
C GLN A 289 15.87 -4.65 28.59
N ARG A 290 14.81 -4.84 29.39
CA ARG A 290 13.70 -5.75 29.04
C ARG A 290 12.53 -4.89 28.61
N LEU A 291 12.20 -4.92 27.33
CA LEU A 291 11.10 -4.12 26.81
C LEU A 291 9.77 -4.84 26.96
N ALA A 292 8.80 -4.17 27.58
CA ALA A 292 7.40 -4.61 27.56
C ALA A 292 6.70 -4.18 26.26
N ASN A 293 7.11 -3.03 25.70
CA ASN A 293 6.63 -2.47 24.45
C ASN A 293 7.84 -2.11 23.59
N ALA A 294 7.80 -2.47 22.31
CA ALA A 294 8.86 -2.09 21.38
C ALA A 294 8.69 -0.65 20.91
N TYR A 295 9.79 0.07 20.73
CA TYR A 295 9.81 1.37 20.07
C TYR A 295 10.96 1.43 19.07
N GLY A 296 10.92 2.43 18.19
CA GLY A 296 11.76 2.45 17.02
C GLY A 296 13.14 3.08 17.14
N ILE A 297 13.97 2.68 16.18
CA ILE A 297 15.28 3.28 15.89
C ILE A 297 15.09 4.66 15.24
N GLY A 298 15.97 5.61 15.57
CA GLY A 298 16.02 6.92 14.93
C GLY A 298 17.45 7.26 14.51
N GLY A 299 17.68 7.44 13.21
CA GLY A 299 19.01 7.63 12.63
C GLY A 299 19.87 6.37 12.69
N LEU A 300 20.77 6.22 11.72
CA LEU A 300 21.80 5.19 11.72
C LEU A 300 22.98 5.67 10.88
N GLU A 301 24.18 5.62 11.45
CA GLU A 301 25.43 5.97 10.77
C GLU A 301 26.58 5.13 11.32
N ALA A 302 27.64 4.96 10.56
CA ALA A 302 28.85 4.28 11.00
C ALA A 302 30.07 5.19 10.91
N ASP A 303 31.01 5.06 11.86
CA ASP A 303 32.30 5.73 11.75
C ASP A 303 33.27 4.98 10.82
N GLU A 304 34.49 5.51 10.69
CA GLU A 304 35.55 4.94 9.83
C GLU A 304 35.98 3.51 10.25
N GLN A 305 35.69 3.08 11.49
CA GLN A 305 35.94 1.74 11.99
C GLN A 305 34.71 0.83 11.84
N PHE A 306 33.64 1.34 11.23
CA PHE A 306 32.33 0.71 11.12
C PHE A 306 31.69 0.40 12.48
N VAL A 307 31.95 1.24 13.48
CA VAL A 307 31.17 1.25 14.71
C VAL A 307 29.87 2.00 14.43
N LEU A 308 28.75 1.36 14.73
CA LEU A 308 27.43 1.92 14.47
C LEU A 308 27.04 2.93 15.55
N TYR A 309 26.36 3.99 15.13
CA TYR A 309 25.71 4.97 15.98
C TYR A 309 24.26 5.12 15.55
N TYR A 310 23.35 5.09 16.51
CA TYR A 310 21.92 5.24 16.26
C TYR A 310 21.19 5.80 17.47
N GLY A 311 20.07 6.45 17.22
CA GLY A 311 19.11 6.85 18.25
C GLY A 311 18.24 5.66 18.63
N LEU A 312 18.07 5.44 19.92
CA LEU A 312 17.19 4.39 20.44
C LEU A 312 16.15 5.03 21.36
N LYS A 313 14.88 4.88 21.02
CA LYS A 313 13.78 5.29 21.89
C LYS A 313 13.41 4.13 22.80
N THR A 314 13.37 4.40 24.10
CA THR A 314 13.29 3.37 25.14
C THR A 314 12.20 3.72 26.14
N TYR A 315 11.39 2.74 26.57
CA TYR A 315 10.42 2.93 27.65
C TYR A 315 11.13 2.98 29.00
N GLU A 316 11.17 4.16 29.61
CA GLU A 316 11.69 4.37 30.96
C GLU A 316 10.55 4.89 31.83
N ALA A 317 9.99 4.01 32.67
CA ALA A 317 8.73 4.25 33.38
C ALA A 317 7.59 4.65 32.41
N ASP A 318 6.99 5.84 32.57
CA ASP A 318 5.87 6.34 31.76
C ASP A 318 6.32 7.28 30.62
N TYR A 319 7.63 7.39 30.35
CA TYR A 319 8.18 8.27 29.33
C TYR A 319 9.13 7.55 28.36
N CYS A 320 9.24 8.05 27.13
CA CYS A 320 10.02 7.42 26.06
C CYS A 320 11.08 8.38 25.50
N PRO A 321 12.18 8.67 26.22
CA PRO A 321 13.23 9.53 25.69
C PRO A 321 14.08 8.78 24.65
N ILE A 322 14.73 9.53 23.75
CA ILE A 322 15.70 8.98 22.80
C ILE A 322 17.13 9.19 23.30
N ARG A 323 17.94 8.15 23.17
CA ARG A 323 19.36 8.15 23.54
C ARG A 323 20.24 7.82 22.34
N LEU A 324 21.46 8.32 22.35
CA LEU A 324 22.48 7.89 21.40
C LEU A 324 23.06 6.55 21.88
N VAL A 325 23.16 5.59 20.97
CA VAL A 325 23.73 4.27 21.19
C VAL A 325 24.91 4.07 20.27
N ARG A 326 25.94 3.37 20.77
CA ARG A 326 27.11 2.93 20.00
C ARG A 326 27.15 1.41 19.97
N TRP A 327 27.49 0.81 18.83
CA TRP A 327 27.64 -0.65 18.71
C TRP A 327 28.81 -1.04 17.81
N ASP A 328 29.85 -1.63 18.40
CA ASP A 328 30.97 -2.25 17.69
C ASP A 328 30.59 -3.64 17.17
N ILE A 329 29.67 -3.64 16.21
CA ILE A 329 28.95 -4.83 15.75
C ILE A 329 29.87 -5.86 15.07
N LEU A 330 30.89 -5.41 14.34
CA LEU A 330 31.78 -6.30 13.60
C LEU A 330 32.79 -7.02 14.50
N ASN A 331 33.09 -6.47 15.67
CA ASN A 331 34.07 -7.04 16.59
C ASN A 331 33.41 -7.75 17.79
N GLY A 332 32.12 -8.06 17.70
CA GLY A 332 31.38 -8.77 18.75
C GLY A 332 31.06 -7.91 19.98
N GLY A 333 31.12 -6.58 19.83
CA GLY A 333 30.65 -5.64 20.84
C GLY A 333 29.14 -5.74 21.05
N LEU A 334 28.68 -5.11 22.13
CA LEU A 334 27.26 -4.99 22.46
C LEU A 334 26.83 -3.52 22.34
N PRO A 335 25.53 -3.23 22.17
CA PRO A 335 25.01 -1.87 22.24
C PRO A 335 25.35 -1.18 23.57
N GLU A 336 25.88 0.04 23.48
CA GLU A 336 26.30 0.87 24.62
C GLU A 336 25.54 2.20 24.64
N ASN A 337 24.99 2.57 25.80
CA ASN A 337 24.34 3.86 26.03
C ASN A 337 25.37 5.00 26.04
N LEU A 338 25.18 6.05 25.24
CA LEU A 338 25.98 7.29 25.26
C LEU A 338 25.25 8.50 25.88
N GLY A 339 24.01 8.32 26.33
CA GLY A 339 23.20 9.34 26.99
C GLY A 339 22.03 9.87 26.16
N LEU A 340 21.10 10.56 26.83
CA LEU A 340 19.90 11.13 26.21
C LEU A 340 20.24 12.28 25.26
N VAL A 341 19.60 12.31 24.10
CA VAL A 341 19.72 13.40 23.12
C VAL A 341 18.77 14.53 23.50
N SER A 342 19.25 15.47 24.30
CA SER A 342 18.41 16.55 24.83
C SER A 342 19.15 17.89 24.97
N PRO A 343 19.50 18.56 23.84
CA PRO A 343 20.33 19.76 23.85
C PRO A 343 19.64 20.94 24.58
N GLY A 344 20.25 21.38 25.68
CA GLY A 344 19.69 22.38 26.59
C GLY A 344 18.38 21.94 27.24
N GLY A 345 18.22 20.64 27.50
CA GLY A 345 17.01 20.03 28.07
C GLY A 345 15.83 19.89 27.09
N LYS A 346 16.04 20.17 25.80
CA LYS A 346 15.03 19.99 24.75
C LYS A 346 15.04 18.53 24.31
N ASP A 347 14.10 17.75 24.82
CA ASP A 347 14.00 16.32 24.49
C ASP A 347 13.77 16.08 22.99
N SER A 348 14.55 15.17 22.44
CA SER A 348 14.40 14.70 21.06
C SER A 348 13.33 13.61 21.00
N GLN A 349 12.39 13.74 20.06
CA GLN A 349 11.28 12.78 19.94
C GLN A 349 11.59 11.66 18.95
N TYR A 350 12.33 12.00 17.89
CA TYR A 350 12.76 11.08 16.85
C TYR A 350 13.90 11.72 16.06
N ILE A 351 14.85 10.92 15.58
CA ILE A 351 15.96 11.39 14.73
C ILE A 351 15.74 10.82 13.33
N CYS A 352 15.58 11.67 12.29
CA CYS A 352 15.33 11.17 10.94
C CYS A 352 16.59 10.64 10.26
N GLU A 353 17.73 11.28 10.52
CA GLU A 353 18.99 11.02 9.82
C GLU A 353 20.17 11.41 10.72
N MET A 354 21.30 10.73 10.49
CA MET A 354 22.59 11.02 11.11
C MET A 354 23.68 10.99 10.04
N ILE A 355 24.59 11.96 10.05
CA ILE A 355 25.71 12.00 9.11
C ILE A 355 26.95 12.55 9.80
N PHE A 356 28.11 11.91 9.60
CA PHE A 356 29.39 12.47 10.04
C PHE A 356 29.84 13.66 9.17
N GLY A 357 30.19 14.75 9.87
CA GLY A 357 30.87 15.91 9.32
C GLY A 357 32.35 15.60 8.99
N PRO A 358 32.99 16.42 8.14
CA PRO A 358 34.42 16.28 7.84
C PRO A 358 35.32 16.52 9.07
N ASP A 359 34.81 17.18 10.12
CA ASP A 359 35.48 17.37 11.40
C ASP A 359 35.30 16.18 12.37
N GLY A 360 34.60 15.13 11.94
CA GLY A 360 34.33 13.91 12.73
C GLY A 360 33.18 14.04 13.72
N TRP A 361 32.43 15.14 13.71
CA TRP A 361 31.23 15.29 14.53
C TRP A 361 30.04 14.60 13.89
N LEU A 362 29.20 13.93 14.69
CA LEU A 362 27.98 13.28 14.22
C LEU A 362 26.84 14.29 14.24
N HIS A 363 26.33 14.67 13.08
CA HIS A 363 25.18 15.57 12.95
C HIS A 363 23.89 14.77 12.89
N MET A 364 22.99 15.02 13.83
CA MET A 364 21.70 14.34 13.98
C MET A 364 20.57 15.34 13.81
N VAL A 365 19.56 15.00 13.02
CA VAL A 365 18.41 15.88 12.76
C VAL A 365 17.19 15.38 13.52
N ASP A 366 16.71 16.20 14.44
CA ASP A 366 15.53 15.90 15.24
C ASP A 366 14.24 16.26 14.48
N VAL A 367 13.24 15.41 14.67
CA VAL A 367 11.97 15.39 13.95
C VAL A 367 10.84 15.55 14.95
N CYS A 368 9.82 16.33 14.57
CA CYS A 368 8.50 16.42 15.18
C CYS A 368 8.45 16.39 16.72
N GLY A 369 8.21 17.54 17.33
CA GLY A 369 8.13 17.67 18.77
C GLY A 369 7.99 19.13 19.16
N ALA A 370 7.72 19.41 20.45
CA ALA A 370 7.56 20.79 20.93
C ALA A 370 8.75 21.70 20.60
N PHE A 371 9.96 21.13 20.54
CA PHE A 371 11.20 21.85 20.32
C PHE A 371 11.76 21.70 18.91
N SER A 372 11.19 20.81 18.11
CA SER A 372 11.59 20.49 16.73
C SER A 372 11.14 21.59 15.75
N PRO A 373 11.66 21.59 14.52
CA PRO A 373 12.84 20.85 14.07
C PRO A 373 14.14 21.53 14.54
N TYR A 374 15.22 20.76 14.69
CA TYR A 374 16.58 21.25 14.97
C TYR A 374 17.66 20.24 14.52
N ILE A 375 18.91 20.69 14.46
CA ILE A 375 20.09 19.84 14.28
C ILE A 375 20.90 19.86 15.57
N VAL A 376 21.37 18.69 15.99
CA VAL A 376 22.31 18.53 17.10
C VAL A 376 23.54 17.79 16.59
N ALA A 377 24.73 18.39 16.73
CA ALA A 377 25.99 17.75 16.38
C ALA A 377 26.72 17.31 17.65
N VAL A 378 27.27 16.11 17.65
CA VAL A 378 27.87 15.49 18.84
C VAL A 378 29.30 15.03 18.56
N ASP A 379 30.23 15.36 19.45
CA ASP A 379 31.59 14.80 19.47
C ASP A 379 31.59 13.40 20.11
N VAL A 380 31.20 12.39 19.31
CA VAL A 380 31.03 11.01 19.79
C VAL A 380 32.32 10.38 20.30
N LYS A 381 33.49 10.84 19.82
CA LYS A 381 34.80 10.33 20.24
C LYS A 381 35.15 10.71 21.68
N SER A 382 34.57 11.80 22.17
CA SER A 382 34.74 12.27 23.55
C SER A 382 33.74 11.62 24.52
N LEU A 383 32.72 10.92 24.01
CA LEU A 383 31.68 10.31 24.85
C LEU A 383 32.14 8.99 25.47
N ARG A 384 31.65 8.76 26.69
CA ARG A 384 31.74 7.49 27.41
C ARG A 384 30.36 7.13 27.94
N PRO A 385 30.03 5.84 28.10
CA PRO A 385 28.80 5.46 28.76
C PRO A 385 28.67 6.13 30.12
N PRO A 386 27.51 6.76 30.45
CA PRO A 386 27.36 7.45 31.70
C PRO A 386 27.37 6.44 32.85
N GLU A 387 28.18 6.73 33.86
CA GLU A 387 28.29 5.97 35.10
C GLU A 387 26.96 5.95 35.87
N GLU A 388 26.78 4.99 36.78
CA GLU A 388 25.53 4.84 37.55
C GLU A 388 25.21 6.08 38.43
N ASP A 389 26.25 6.80 38.87
CA ASP A 389 26.16 8.01 39.68
C ASP A 389 26.13 9.32 38.87
N ALA A 390 26.16 9.23 37.53
CA ALA A 390 26.02 10.40 36.67
C ALA A 390 24.68 11.10 36.95
N PRO A 391 24.60 12.44 36.94
CA PRO A 391 23.36 13.15 37.22
C PRO A 391 22.31 12.89 36.14
N SER A 392 21.09 12.56 36.57
CA SER A 392 19.95 12.44 35.66
C SER A 392 19.54 13.81 35.13
N LEU A 393 19.19 13.86 33.84
CA LEU A 393 18.66 15.06 33.22
C LEU A 393 17.20 15.26 33.65
N ALA A 394 16.85 16.50 34.01
CA ALA A 394 15.47 16.89 34.22
C ALA A 394 14.80 17.08 32.84
N LEU A 395 14.05 16.08 32.39
CA LEU A 395 13.25 16.19 31.17
C LEU A 395 11.94 16.94 31.45
N ALA A 396 11.52 17.75 30.49
CA ALA A 396 10.14 18.23 30.39
C ALA A 396 9.41 17.31 29.40
N PRO A 397 8.57 16.37 29.85
CA PRO A 397 7.89 15.44 28.96
C PRO A 397 7.08 16.18 27.91
N TYR A 398 7.30 15.84 26.64
CA TYR A 398 6.42 16.27 25.57
C TYR A 398 5.25 15.30 25.50
N ALA A 399 4.03 15.81 25.69
CA ALA A 399 2.83 15.10 25.26
C ALA A 399 2.54 15.53 23.83
N GLU A 400 2.59 14.57 22.90
CA GLU A 400 2.07 14.82 21.56
C GLU A 400 0.63 15.35 21.69
N PRO A 401 0.30 16.49 21.05
CA PRO A 401 -1.08 16.92 20.90
C PRO A 401 -1.92 15.75 20.37
N ASP A 402 -3.18 15.65 20.81
CA ASP A 402 -4.16 14.80 20.12
C ASP A 402 -4.39 15.38 18.73
N TRP A 403 -3.54 14.99 17.78
CA TRP A 403 -3.55 15.46 16.40
C TRP A 403 -4.85 15.10 15.68
N ASN A 404 -5.66 14.21 16.25
CA ASN A 404 -6.98 13.91 15.72
C ASN A 404 -8.00 15.00 16.08
N GLY A 405 -7.88 15.67 17.23
CA GLY A 405 -8.73 16.81 17.62
C GLY A 405 -10.26 16.57 17.61
N VAL A 406 -10.71 15.34 17.35
CA VAL A 406 -12.11 14.88 17.24
C VAL A 406 -12.41 13.69 18.16
N GLY A 407 -11.46 13.27 19.00
CA GLY A 407 -11.66 12.25 20.02
C GLY A 407 -11.71 10.79 19.53
N ARG A 408 -11.66 10.55 18.20
CA ARG A 408 -11.41 9.26 17.54
C ARG A 408 -10.80 9.47 16.16
N ALA A 409 -9.91 8.57 15.74
CA ALA A 409 -9.38 8.59 14.38
C ALA A 409 -10.49 8.32 13.35
N ALA A 410 -10.59 9.17 12.34
CA ALA A 410 -11.48 8.93 11.21
C ALA A 410 -10.68 8.12 10.17
N PHE A 411 -10.77 6.79 10.21
CA PHE A 411 -10.22 5.93 9.15
C PHE A 411 -11.37 5.34 8.33
N MET A 412 -11.25 5.40 7.00
CA MET A 412 -12.21 4.75 6.10
C MET A 412 -11.98 3.24 6.13
N HIS A 413 -12.60 2.53 7.07
CA HIS A 413 -12.48 1.08 7.22
C HIS A 413 -13.85 0.43 7.44
N ILE A 414 -13.94 -0.86 7.13
CA ILE A 414 -15.16 -1.64 7.34
C ILE A 414 -15.28 -1.95 8.84
N GLU A 415 -16.32 -1.42 9.48
CA GLU A 415 -16.67 -1.74 10.87
C GLU A 415 -17.24 -3.16 10.97
N ALA A 416 -16.71 -3.95 11.90
CA ALA A 416 -17.09 -5.35 12.09
C ALA A 416 -16.82 -5.79 13.54
N ASP A 417 -17.57 -6.78 14.02
CA ASP A 417 -17.35 -7.37 15.36
C ASP A 417 -16.02 -8.16 15.44
N ALA A 418 -15.52 -8.68 14.31
CA ALA A 418 -14.19 -9.27 14.22
C ALA A 418 -13.55 -9.03 12.85
N VAL A 419 -12.23 -8.83 12.85
CA VAL A 419 -11.42 -8.65 11.65
C VAL A 419 -10.23 -9.61 11.68
N ARG A 420 -9.91 -10.24 10.53
CA ARG A 420 -8.78 -11.16 10.36
C ARG A 420 -8.11 -10.97 9.00
N THR A 421 -6.78 -11.07 8.97
CA THR A 421 -5.99 -11.03 7.73
C THR A 421 -5.49 -12.42 7.37
N LEU A 422 -5.52 -12.78 6.09
CA LEU A 422 -4.75 -13.89 5.52
C LEU A 422 -3.68 -13.27 4.59
N PRO A 423 -2.44 -13.11 5.08
CA PRO A 423 -1.37 -12.44 4.37
C PRO A 423 -0.76 -13.38 3.31
N LEU A 424 -1.39 -13.50 2.15
CA LEU A 424 -0.96 -14.46 1.10
C LEU A 424 0.52 -14.31 0.74
N HIS A 425 1.04 -13.09 0.72
CA HIS A 425 2.45 -12.79 0.46
C HIS A 425 3.45 -13.47 1.42
N GLN A 426 2.98 -14.00 2.55
CA GLN A 426 3.81 -14.79 3.48
C GLN A 426 3.85 -16.27 3.15
N HIS A 427 2.89 -16.76 2.37
CA HIS A 427 2.63 -18.17 2.11
C HIS A 427 2.91 -18.57 0.67
N MET A 428 3.01 -17.60 -0.24
CA MET A 428 3.31 -17.80 -1.66
C MET A 428 4.16 -16.67 -2.23
N ASP A 429 4.60 -16.80 -3.48
CA ASP A 429 5.29 -15.71 -4.19
C ASP A 429 4.39 -14.49 -4.36
N TRP A 430 4.95 -13.30 -4.16
CA TRP A 430 4.20 -12.06 -4.31
C TRP A 430 3.60 -11.91 -5.69
N ARG A 431 4.23 -12.49 -6.72
CA ARG A 431 3.70 -12.50 -8.08
C ARG A 431 2.39 -13.30 -8.18
N ASP A 432 2.23 -14.35 -7.37
CA ASP A 432 1.08 -15.25 -7.40
C ASP A 432 -0.06 -14.86 -6.42
N THR A 433 0.15 -13.83 -5.60
CA THR A 433 -0.83 -13.42 -4.57
C THR A 433 -2.11 -12.77 -5.08
N ALA A 434 -2.16 -12.35 -6.35
CA ALA A 434 -3.36 -11.75 -6.91
C ALA A 434 -4.49 -12.80 -7.00
N VAL A 435 -5.60 -12.51 -6.33
CA VAL A 435 -6.77 -13.40 -6.30
C VAL A 435 -7.72 -13.01 -7.42
N ALA A 436 -8.13 -13.98 -8.24
CA ALA A 436 -9.08 -13.79 -9.32
C ALA A 436 -10.52 -14.12 -8.91
N HIS A 437 -10.71 -15.07 -7.98
CA HIS A 437 -12.03 -15.54 -7.55
C HIS A 437 -12.04 -16.05 -6.12
N MET A 438 -13.17 -15.90 -5.45
CA MET A 438 -13.41 -16.51 -4.15
C MET A 438 -14.79 -17.13 -4.06
N ARG A 439 -14.89 -18.22 -3.30
CA ARG A 439 -16.16 -18.87 -2.98
C ARG A 439 -16.15 -19.36 -1.54
N ALA A 440 -17.17 -19.00 -0.78
CA ALA A 440 -17.45 -19.60 0.53
C ALA A 440 -18.35 -20.83 0.35
N TRP A 441 -17.96 -21.97 0.93
CA TRP A 441 -18.72 -23.21 0.86
C TRP A 441 -18.46 -24.09 2.09
N LYS A 442 -19.54 -24.52 2.76
CA LYS A 442 -19.51 -25.38 3.96
C LYS A 442 -18.49 -24.93 5.03
N GLY A 443 -18.49 -23.64 5.36
CA GLY A 443 -17.59 -23.07 6.40
C GLY A 443 -16.13 -22.93 5.99
N THR A 444 -15.77 -23.25 4.74
CA THR A 444 -14.44 -23.01 4.17
C THR A 444 -14.55 -21.98 3.06
N THR A 445 -13.57 -21.09 2.96
CA THR A 445 -13.46 -20.18 1.81
C THR A 445 -12.31 -20.62 0.93
N TYR A 446 -12.54 -20.59 -0.38
CA TYR A 446 -11.60 -20.98 -1.42
C TYR A 446 -11.27 -19.77 -2.26
N ALA A 447 -9.98 -19.48 -2.43
CA ALA A 447 -9.48 -18.45 -3.32
C ALA A 447 -8.72 -19.09 -4.49
N ILE A 448 -9.00 -18.62 -5.70
CA ILE A 448 -8.27 -18.97 -6.92
C ILE A 448 -7.47 -17.74 -7.35
N GLY A 449 -6.17 -17.93 -7.58
CA GLY A 449 -5.26 -16.86 -7.99
C GLY A 449 -4.06 -17.39 -8.77
N GLY A 450 -3.02 -16.56 -8.86
CA GLY A 450 -1.75 -16.85 -9.52
C GLY A 450 -1.49 -16.01 -10.78
N ASP A 451 -0.23 -15.92 -11.21
CA ASP A 451 0.18 -15.18 -12.41
C ASP A 451 0.43 -16.11 -13.59
N ARG A 452 1.32 -17.11 -13.40
CA ARG A 452 1.72 -18.06 -14.45
C ARG A 452 1.06 -19.43 -14.32
N GLN A 453 0.34 -19.63 -13.24
CA GLN A 453 -0.30 -20.88 -12.86
C GLN A 453 -1.57 -20.57 -12.08
N VAL A 454 -2.47 -21.54 -11.96
CA VAL A 454 -3.65 -21.45 -11.11
C VAL A 454 -3.31 -22.07 -9.76
N THR A 455 -3.39 -21.26 -8.72
CA THR A 455 -3.24 -21.69 -7.31
C THR A 455 -4.62 -21.67 -6.65
N LEU A 456 -4.93 -22.74 -5.92
CA LEU A 456 -6.08 -22.83 -5.05
C LEU A 456 -5.61 -22.70 -3.59
N THR A 457 -6.20 -21.76 -2.86
CA THR A 457 -5.98 -21.58 -1.42
C THR A 457 -7.29 -21.81 -0.68
N ALA A 458 -7.33 -22.80 0.20
CA ALA A 458 -8.45 -23.04 1.11
C ALA A 458 -8.10 -22.49 2.49
N PHE A 459 -9.02 -21.77 3.13
CA PHE A 459 -8.83 -21.20 4.45
C PHE A 459 -10.15 -21.16 5.21
N ASP A 460 -10.05 -21.26 6.54
CA ASP A 460 -11.21 -21.04 7.40
C ASP A 460 -11.45 -19.53 7.62
N ALA A 461 -12.55 -19.20 8.29
CA ALA A 461 -12.93 -17.82 8.49
C ALA A 461 -12.06 -17.07 9.54
N ALA A 462 -11.39 -17.77 10.46
CA ALA A 462 -10.81 -17.17 11.67
C ALA A 462 -9.26 -17.24 11.77
N GLY A 463 -8.62 -18.21 11.11
CA GLY A 463 -7.20 -18.51 11.16
C GLY A 463 -6.37 -17.67 10.18
N GLU A 464 -5.11 -17.40 10.51
CA GLU A 464 -4.21 -16.58 9.69
C GLU A 464 -3.40 -17.39 8.68
N GLU A 465 -3.53 -18.71 8.75
CA GLU A 465 -2.82 -19.68 7.93
C GLU A 465 -3.79 -20.34 6.94
N PRO A 466 -3.34 -20.65 5.72
CA PRO A 466 -4.13 -21.44 4.79
C PRO A 466 -4.28 -22.88 5.33
N LEU A 467 -5.49 -23.44 5.24
CA LEU A 467 -5.74 -24.86 5.51
C LEU A 467 -5.06 -25.75 4.46
N ARG A 468 -5.06 -25.28 3.21
CA ARG A 468 -4.40 -25.92 2.08
C ARG A 468 -4.05 -24.89 1.02
N MET A 469 -2.90 -25.07 0.39
CA MET A 469 -2.51 -24.34 -0.81
C MET A 469 -1.91 -25.30 -1.81
N ALA A 470 -2.35 -25.22 -3.07
CA ALA A 470 -1.85 -26.09 -4.12
C ALA A 470 -1.91 -25.40 -5.50
N VAL A 471 -0.90 -25.67 -6.33
CA VAL A 471 -0.98 -25.41 -7.77
C VAL A 471 -1.88 -26.47 -8.38
N VAL A 472 -3.03 -26.05 -8.91
CA VAL A 472 -4.05 -26.94 -9.49
C VAL A 472 -3.99 -26.99 -11.01
N TYR A 473 -3.34 -26.01 -11.64
CA TYR A 473 -3.08 -25.98 -13.07
C TYR A 473 -1.81 -25.18 -13.40
N GLY A 474 -0.86 -25.78 -14.12
CA GLY A 474 0.45 -25.17 -14.39
C GLY A 474 0.64 -24.53 -15.78
N GLY A 475 -0.38 -24.56 -16.66
CA GLY A 475 -0.23 -24.07 -18.05
C GLY A 475 -0.37 -22.56 -18.21
N GLY A 476 -0.98 -21.87 -17.25
CA GLY A 476 -1.21 -20.42 -17.26
C GLY A 476 -2.02 -19.96 -16.06
N GLY A 477 -1.93 -18.67 -15.71
CA GLY A 477 -2.73 -18.08 -14.64
C GLY A 477 -4.21 -17.85 -15.03
N PRO A 478 -5.08 -17.57 -14.05
CA PRO A 478 -6.49 -17.28 -14.28
C PRO A 478 -6.69 -15.94 -15.02
N VAL A 479 -7.46 -15.98 -16.11
CA VAL A 479 -7.96 -14.80 -16.85
C VAL A 479 -9.36 -14.44 -16.36
N SER A 480 -10.22 -15.44 -16.20
CA SER A 480 -11.59 -15.25 -15.72
C SER A 480 -12.07 -16.50 -15.02
N CYS A 481 -12.84 -16.33 -13.95
CA CYS A 481 -13.28 -17.41 -13.10
C CYS A 481 -14.77 -17.24 -12.77
N ILE A 482 -15.46 -18.38 -12.58
CA ILE A 482 -16.82 -18.39 -12.06
C ILE A 482 -17.11 -19.68 -11.30
N ASP A 483 -18.11 -19.66 -10.43
CA ASP A 483 -18.65 -20.87 -9.83
C ASP A 483 -19.25 -21.79 -10.92
N ALA A 484 -18.93 -23.08 -10.83
CA ALA A 484 -19.42 -24.10 -11.75
C ALA A 484 -20.05 -25.25 -10.94
N GLY A 485 -21.37 -25.20 -10.75
CA GLY A 485 -22.08 -26.13 -9.87
C GLY A 485 -21.78 -25.91 -8.39
N ASP A 486 -22.05 -26.92 -7.56
CA ASP A 486 -22.03 -26.75 -6.09
C ASP A 486 -20.62 -26.80 -5.48
N ARG A 487 -19.67 -27.47 -6.13
CA ARG A 487 -18.35 -27.79 -5.56
C ARG A 487 -17.17 -27.37 -6.44
N CYS A 488 -17.41 -26.93 -7.67
CA CYS A 488 -16.34 -26.57 -8.60
C CYS A 488 -16.33 -25.07 -8.94
N ALA A 489 -15.19 -24.63 -9.46
CA ALA A 489 -15.04 -23.36 -10.16
C ALA A 489 -14.47 -23.62 -11.56
N ALA A 490 -14.98 -22.89 -12.54
CA ALA A 490 -14.42 -22.88 -13.89
C ALA A 490 -13.45 -21.71 -14.03
N VAL A 491 -12.28 -21.97 -14.61
CA VAL A 491 -11.17 -21.05 -14.76
C VAL A 491 -10.76 -21.02 -16.23
N LEU A 492 -10.97 -19.89 -16.87
CA LEU A 492 -10.37 -19.58 -18.16
C LEU A 492 -8.92 -19.17 -17.91
N THR A 493 -7.96 -19.85 -18.52
CA THR A 493 -6.53 -19.68 -18.27
C THR A 493 -5.83 -18.91 -19.40
N ALA A 494 -4.71 -18.26 -19.09
CA ALA A 494 -3.97 -17.41 -20.02
C ALA A 494 -3.43 -18.15 -21.26
N ASP A 495 -3.22 -19.46 -21.17
CA ASP A 495 -2.85 -20.35 -22.27
C ASP A 495 -4.06 -20.81 -23.12
N GLY A 496 -5.23 -20.22 -22.91
CA GLY A 496 -6.41 -20.45 -23.75
C GLY A 496 -7.11 -21.77 -23.47
N ARG A 497 -7.23 -22.15 -22.19
CA ARG A 497 -7.96 -23.35 -21.77
C ARG A 497 -9.00 -23.03 -20.73
N LEU A 498 -9.95 -23.94 -20.57
CA LEU A 498 -10.91 -23.92 -19.49
C LEU A 498 -10.64 -25.10 -18.56
N ALA A 499 -10.13 -24.78 -17.38
CA ALA A 499 -9.91 -25.71 -16.29
C ALA A 499 -11.10 -25.69 -15.33
N VAL A 500 -11.63 -26.86 -14.96
CA VAL A 500 -12.65 -27.00 -13.91
C VAL A 500 -11.93 -27.53 -12.68
N ILE A 501 -11.93 -26.74 -11.62
CA ILE A 501 -11.24 -27.01 -10.37
C ILE A 501 -12.26 -27.48 -9.33
N ASP A 502 -12.05 -28.66 -8.76
CA ASP A 502 -12.78 -29.10 -7.58
C ASP A 502 -12.20 -28.42 -6.35
N LEU A 503 -13.03 -27.64 -5.65
CA LEU A 503 -12.57 -26.79 -4.56
C LEU A 503 -12.19 -27.61 -3.32
N GLU A 504 -12.90 -28.70 -3.04
CA GLU A 504 -12.70 -29.52 -1.85
C GLU A 504 -11.55 -30.51 -2.02
N ASP A 505 -11.42 -31.19 -3.17
CA ASP A 505 -10.29 -32.09 -3.43
C ASP A 505 -9.02 -31.32 -3.82
N GLY A 506 -9.17 -30.10 -4.35
CA GLY A 506 -8.06 -29.25 -4.75
C GLY A 506 -7.31 -29.77 -5.97
N ASN A 507 -8.04 -30.25 -6.97
CA ASN A 507 -7.49 -30.74 -8.23
C ASN A 507 -8.27 -30.21 -9.44
N CYS A 508 -7.61 -30.20 -10.59
CA CYS A 508 -8.27 -29.93 -11.87
C CYS A 508 -8.96 -31.20 -12.36
N VAL A 509 -10.30 -31.22 -12.35
CA VAL A 509 -11.11 -32.39 -12.74
C VAL A 509 -11.36 -32.46 -14.25
N SER A 510 -11.27 -31.34 -14.95
CA SER A 510 -11.37 -31.29 -16.42
C SER A 510 -10.58 -30.10 -16.96
N CYS A 511 -9.93 -30.25 -18.11
CA CYS A 511 -9.23 -29.15 -18.76
C CYS A 511 -9.35 -29.25 -20.28
N LYS A 512 -10.12 -28.36 -20.88
CA LYS A 512 -10.43 -28.35 -22.31
C LYS A 512 -9.80 -27.14 -23.00
N PRO A 513 -9.18 -27.30 -24.18
CA PRO A 513 -8.71 -26.15 -24.95
C PRO A 513 -9.91 -25.34 -25.46
N VAL A 514 -9.76 -24.02 -25.51
CA VAL A 514 -10.68 -23.18 -26.28
C VAL A 514 -10.50 -23.52 -27.77
N PRO A 515 -11.57 -23.71 -28.55
CA PRO A 515 -11.47 -24.06 -29.98
C PRO A 515 -10.64 -23.06 -30.79
N ASP A 516 -9.92 -23.57 -31.79
CA ASP A 516 -9.09 -22.77 -32.68
C ASP A 516 -9.89 -21.62 -33.33
N GLY A 517 -9.27 -20.43 -33.35
CA GLY A 517 -9.88 -19.21 -33.91
C GLY A 517 -10.77 -18.44 -32.93
N VAL A 518 -11.06 -18.98 -31.74
CA VAL A 518 -11.78 -18.25 -30.67
C VAL A 518 -10.81 -17.87 -29.56
N ARG A 519 -10.87 -16.62 -29.10
CA ARG A 519 -10.10 -16.12 -27.94
C ARG A 519 -11.03 -15.56 -26.90
N LEU A 520 -11.47 -16.42 -25.99
CA LEU A 520 -12.30 -16.02 -24.86
C LEU A 520 -11.50 -15.12 -23.91
N THR A 521 -12.19 -14.16 -23.30
CA THR A 521 -11.64 -13.20 -22.34
C THR A 521 -12.38 -13.23 -21.01
N LYS A 522 -13.63 -13.69 -20.97
CA LYS A 522 -14.47 -13.61 -19.77
C LYS A 522 -15.49 -14.74 -19.68
N LEU A 523 -15.69 -15.24 -18.46
CA LEU A 523 -16.80 -16.11 -18.06
C LEU A 523 -17.88 -15.27 -17.36
N HIS A 524 -19.16 -15.56 -17.60
CA HIS A 524 -20.28 -14.72 -17.12
C HIS A 524 -21.24 -15.41 -16.15
N ASP A 525 -21.70 -16.62 -16.49
CA ASP A 525 -22.64 -17.37 -15.65
C ASP A 525 -22.56 -18.87 -15.95
N ALA A 526 -22.98 -19.70 -14.98
CA ALA A 526 -23.24 -21.13 -15.15
C ALA A 526 -24.76 -21.37 -15.19
N GLN A 527 -25.28 -21.87 -16.31
CA GLN A 527 -26.70 -22.19 -16.44
C GLN A 527 -27.07 -23.34 -15.50
N GLY A 528 -28.12 -23.10 -14.71
CA GLY A 528 -28.51 -23.95 -13.58
C GLY A 528 -28.60 -25.44 -13.93
N GLY A 529 -28.04 -26.28 -13.06
CA GLY A 529 -28.15 -27.75 -13.03
C GLY A 529 -27.58 -28.53 -14.21
N GLY A 530 -27.54 -27.95 -15.42
CA GLY A 530 -27.19 -28.63 -16.68
C GLY A 530 -25.75 -28.43 -17.14
N GLY A 531 -24.96 -27.55 -16.49
CA GLY A 531 -23.53 -27.45 -16.74
C GLY A 531 -23.11 -26.73 -18.02
N ASP A 532 -23.97 -25.87 -18.59
CA ASP A 532 -23.55 -24.93 -19.65
C ASP A 532 -22.97 -23.65 -19.03
N LEU A 533 -21.82 -23.18 -19.50
CA LEU A 533 -21.24 -21.88 -19.13
C LEU A 533 -21.47 -20.83 -20.23
N LEU A 534 -21.61 -19.57 -19.82
CA LEU A 534 -21.54 -18.43 -20.73
C LEU A 534 -20.13 -17.83 -20.72
N ALA A 535 -19.58 -17.60 -21.90
CA ALA A 535 -18.28 -16.97 -22.08
C ALA A 535 -18.31 -15.95 -23.22
N SER A 536 -17.43 -14.96 -23.19
CA SER A 536 -17.29 -13.99 -24.29
C SER A 536 -15.84 -13.84 -24.74
N ASP A 537 -15.68 -13.41 -26.00
CA ASP A 537 -14.38 -13.01 -26.55
C ASP A 537 -14.16 -11.49 -26.47
N ARG A 538 -12.98 -11.06 -26.93
CA ARG A 538 -12.61 -9.63 -27.01
C ARG A 538 -13.48 -8.84 -27.97
N GLU A 539 -14.03 -9.50 -28.98
CA GLU A 539 -14.96 -8.92 -29.92
C GLU A 539 -16.37 -8.79 -29.32
N GLY A 540 -16.63 -9.29 -28.11
CA GLY A 540 -17.94 -9.24 -27.47
C GLY A 540 -18.93 -10.30 -27.99
N THR A 541 -18.48 -11.27 -28.79
CA THR A 541 -19.31 -12.43 -29.16
C THR A 541 -19.58 -13.23 -27.89
N LEU A 542 -20.85 -13.57 -27.64
CA LEU A 542 -21.25 -14.38 -26.49
C LEU A 542 -21.41 -15.85 -26.93
N TYR A 543 -20.90 -16.78 -26.12
CA TYR A 543 -20.92 -18.20 -26.38
C TYR A 543 -21.58 -18.96 -25.25
N VAL A 544 -22.24 -20.07 -25.60
CA VAL A 544 -22.62 -21.13 -24.67
C VAL A 544 -21.60 -22.25 -24.80
N TRP A 545 -21.06 -22.71 -23.67
CA TRP A 545 -20.09 -23.79 -23.60
C TRP A 545 -20.59 -24.91 -22.70
N ASP A 546 -20.89 -26.07 -23.27
CA ASP A 546 -21.14 -27.28 -22.49
C ASP A 546 -19.81 -27.82 -21.91
N VAL A 547 -19.61 -27.65 -20.60
CA VAL A 547 -18.34 -28.04 -19.95
C VAL A 547 -18.26 -29.51 -19.58
N TYR A 548 -19.36 -30.26 -19.56
CA TYR A 548 -19.36 -31.66 -19.15
C TYR A 548 -19.50 -32.65 -20.33
N ALA A 549 -19.93 -32.22 -21.51
CA ALA A 549 -19.93 -33.07 -22.71
C ALA A 549 -18.52 -33.38 -23.24
N ASP A 550 -18.30 -34.62 -23.69
CA ASP A 550 -17.01 -35.14 -24.18
C ASP A 550 -16.37 -34.31 -25.32
N ARG A 551 -17.18 -33.61 -26.12
CA ARG A 551 -16.71 -32.73 -27.22
C ARG A 551 -16.97 -31.25 -26.99
N GLY A 552 -17.07 -30.81 -25.73
CA GLY A 552 -17.27 -29.43 -25.28
C GLY A 552 -17.58 -28.43 -26.39
N GLN A 553 -18.82 -28.41 -26.86
CA GLN A 553 -19.20 -27.57 -28.00
C GLN A 553 -19.34 -26.13 -27.52
N LEU A 554 -18.52 -25.25 -28.10
CA LEU A 554 -18.65 -23.81 -27.95
C LEU A 554 -19.53 -23.28 -29.07
N ARG A 555 -20.72 -22.77 -28.73
CA ARG A 555 -21.70 -22.27 -29.71
C ARG A 555 -21.91 -20.77 -29.54
N PRO A 556 -21.71 -19.94 -30.58
CA PRO A 556 -22.02 -18.52 -30.50
C PRO A 556 -23.53 -18.29 -30.38
N LEU A 557 -23.90 -17.26 -29.64
CA LEU A 557 -25.25 -16.72 -29.59
C LEU A 557 -25.38 -15.65 -30.69
N GLU A 558 -26.38 -15.81 -31.54
CA GLU A 558 -26.62 -14.90 -32.65
C GLU A 558 -27.41 -13.66 -32.20
N ASN A 559 -27.35 -12.60 -33.00
CA ASN A 559 -28.12 -11.37 -32.78
C ASN A 559 -27.86 -10.67 -31.43
N ILE A 560 -26.71 -10.94 -30.80
CA ILE A 560 -26.29 -10.31 -29.57
C ILE A 560 -24.78 -10.10 -29.56
N ARG A 561 -24.33 -9.00 -28.96
CA ARG A 561 -22.92 -8.67 -28.82
C ARG A 561 -22.75 -7.84 -27.55
N LEU A 562 -21.73 -8.15 -26.76
CA LEU A 562 -21.34 -7.35 -25.61
C LEU A 562 -20.70 -6.04 -26.07
N ALA A 563 -20.96 -4.97 -25.33
CA ALA A 563 -20.47 -3.64 -25.66
C ALA A 563 -18.94 -3.52 -25.56
N THR A 564 -18.35 -4.19 -24.56
CA THR A 564 -16.91 -4.14 -24.23
C THR A 564 -16.45 -5.49 -23.64
N GLU A 565 -15.14 -5.73 -23.59
CA GLU A 565 -14.55 -6.92 -22.95
C GLU A 565 -14.87 -7.00 -21.44
N ASP A 566 -15.03 -5.85 -20.79
CA ASP A 566 -15.40 -5.75 -19.37
C ASP A 566 -16.90 -5.92 -19.10
N SER A 567 -17.73 -5.97 -20.15
CA SER A 567 -19.18 -6.09 -19.98
C SER A 567 -19.54 -7.33 -19.18
N HIS A 568 -20.62 -7.25 -18.42
CA HIS A 568 -21.16 -8.34 -17.61
C HIS A 568 -22.58 -8.64 -18.05
N VAL A 569 -22.97 -9.90 -17.89
CA VAL A 569 -24.30 -10.39 -18.20
C VAL A 569 -25.00 -10.76 -16.90
N VAL A 570 -26.15 -10.14 -16.63
CA VAL A 570 -26.95 -10.44 -15.44
C VAL A 570 -28.04 -11.42 -15.81
N ARG A 571 -28.04 -12.59 -15.18
CA ARG A 571 -29.09 -13.59 -15.41
C ARG A 571 -30.41 -13.18 -14.78
N LEU A 572 -31.46 -13.22 -15.60
CA LEU A 572 -32.85 -13.08 -15.19
C LEU A 572 -33.53 -14.47 -15.15
N GLU A 573 -34.83 -14.49 -14.87
CA GLU A 573 -35.64 -15.71 -14.93
C GLU A 573 -35.80 -16.25 -16.37
N ASN A 574 -36.11 -17.55 -16.49
CA ASN A 574 -36.47 -18.23 -17.74
C ASN A 574 -35.40 -18.16 -18.85
N ARG A 575 -34.12 -18.30 -18.50
CA ARG A 575 -32.98 -18.24 -19.46
C ARG A 575 -32.86 -16.88 -20.19
N ARG A 576 -33.40 -15.82 -19.60
CA ARG A 576 -33.20 -14.44 -20.09
C ARG A 576 -31.97 -13.82 -19.46
N LEU A 577 -31.30 -12.99 -20.23
CA LEU A 577 -30.06 -12.29 -19.87
C LEU A 577 -30.28 -10.79 -20.01
N LEU A 578 -29.82 -10.01 -19.04
CA LEU A 578 -29.73 -8.56 -19.14
C LEU A 578 -28.28 -8.16 -19.41
N LEU A 579 -28.06 -7.34 -20.44
CA LEU A 579 -26.73 -6.85 -20.82
C LEU A 579 -26.81 -5.46 -21.45
N SER A 580 -25.64 -4.85 -21.66
CA SER A 580 -25.54 -3.57 -22.38
C SER A 580 -25.63 -3.74 -23.89
N GLY A 581 -26.39 -2.85 -24.52
CA GLY A 581 -26.34 -2.60 -25.96
C GLY A 581 -25.29 -1.56 -26.31
N ARG A 582 -25.55 -0.75 -27.33
CA ARG A 582 -24.66 0.35 -27.71
C ARG A 582 -24.81 1.50 -26.72
N ASP A 583 -23.70 2.14 -26.35
CA ASP A 583 -23.69 3.27 -25.41
C ASP A 583 -24.34 2.91 -24.06
N ASP A 584 -25.45 3.56 -23.69
CA ASP A 584 -26.20 3.31 -22.46
C ASP A 584 -27.47 2.49 -22.68
N GLU A 585 -27.59 1.81 -23.83
CA GLU A 585 -28.71 0.91 -24.09
C GLU A 585 -28.68 -0.32 -23.17
N LEU A 586 -29.86 -0.78 -22.77
CA LEU A 586 -30.05 -2.04 -22.07
C LEU A 586 -30.83 -3.01 -22.95
N ILE A 587 -30.40 -4.27 -22.98
CA ILE A 587 -30.97 -5.34 -23.79
C ILE A 587 -31.31 -6.52 -22.90
N VAL A 588 -32.51 -7.07 -23.08
CA VAL A 588 -32.87 -8.41 -22.60
C VAL A 588 -32.74 -9.39 -23.75
N TYR A 589 -31.93 -10.43 -23.57
CA TYR A 589 -31.73 -11.49 -24.54
C TYR A 589 -32.32 -12.80 -24.03
N ASP A 590 -33.19 -13.42 -24.82
CA ASP A 590 -33.73 -14.75 -24.55
C ASP A 590 -32.90 -15.80 -25.29
N ILE A 591 -32.22 -16.67 -24.54
CA ILE A 591 -31.32 -17.69 -25.11
C ILE A 591 -32.10 -18.75 -25.89
N GLY A 592 -33.32 -19.09 -25.44
CA GLY A 592 -34.14 -20.11 -26.09
C GLY A 592 -34.73 -19.62 -27.40
N LEU A 593 -35.12 -18.35 -27.45
CA LEU A 593 -35.68 -17.70 -28.65
C LEU A 593 -34.62 -17.09 -29.56
N MET A 594 -33.37 -16.99 -29.11
CA MET A 594 -32.25 -16.30 -29.80
C MET A 594 -32.62 -14.87 -30.23
N ARG A 595 -33.30 -14.15 -29.32
CA ARG A 595 -33.89 -12.83 -29.60
C ARG A 595 -33.46 -11.80 -28.56
N ALA A 596 -33.01 -10.66 -29.05
CA ALA A 596 -32.74 -9.46 -28.27
C ALA A 596 -33.95 -8.51 -28.28
N GLU A 597 -34.26 -7.92 -27.11
CA GLU A 597 -35.22 -6.84 -26.94
C GLU A 597 -34.53 -5.67 -26.24
N LYS A 598 -34.59 -4.49 -26.87
CA LYS A 598 -34.10 -3.25 -26.26
C LYS A 598 -35.12 -2.73 -25.25
N LEU A 599 -34.67 -2.40 -24.04
CA LEU A 599 -35.50 -1.80 -23.02
C LEU A 599 -35.74 -0.31 -23.30
N SER A 600 -36.87 0.21 -22.82
CA SER A 600 -37.19 1.65 -22.89
C SER A 600 -36.37 2.49 -21.91
N VAL A 601 -35.78 1.85 -20.89
CA VAL A 601 -34.86 2.45 -19.94
C VAL A 601 -33.41 2.27 -20.37
N GLN A 602 -32.56 3.23 -20.02
CA GLN A 602 -31.12 3.23 -20.30
C GLN A 602 -30.32 2.92 -19.03
N ALA A 603 -29.10 2.43 -19.17
CA ALA A 603 -28.13 2.35 -18.09
C ALA A 603 -27.85 3.75 -17.51
N ALA A 604 -27.51 3.82 -16.23
CA ALA A 604 -27.04 5.08 -15.66
C ALA A 604 -25.65 5.42 -16.21
N SER A 605 -25.38 6.70 -16.46
CA SER A 605 -24.07 7.16 -16.93
C SER A 605 -23.76 8.55 -16.39
N ILE A 606 -22.48 8.85 -16.27
CA ILE A 606 -22.02 10.22 -16.10
C ILE A 606 -22.42 10.99 -17.36
N ARG A 607 -22.95 12.20 -17.18
CA ARG A 607 -23.37 13.04 -18.30
C ARG A 607 -22.25 13.19 -19.33
N GLY A 608 -22.55 12.83 -20.59
CA GLY A 608 -21.58 12.85 -21.69
C GLY A 608 -20.69 11.60 -21.82
N ARG A 609 -20.86 10.58 -20.96
CA ARG A 609 -20.10 9.32 -20.98
C ARG A 609 -20.97 8.09 -21.20
N ALA A 610 -22.11 8.23 -21.90
CA ALA A 610 -22.98 7.10 -22.24
C ALA A 610 -22.22 5.94 -22.92
N PHE A 611 -21.21 6.23 -23.74
CA PHE A 611 -20.32 5.23 -24.35
C PHE A 611 -19.47 4.40 -23.36
N ARG A 612 -19.46 4.76 -22.06
CA ARG A 612 -18.83 4.01 -20.97
C ARG A 612 -19.83 3.46 -19.94
N ALA A 613 -21.12 3.45 -20.26
CA ALA A 613 -22.17 2.99 -19.37
C ALA A 613 -22.38 1.46 -19.41
N ALA A 614 -21.43 0.72 -19.97
CA ALA A 614 -21.49 -0.73 -20.04
C ALA A 614 -21.64 -1.32 -18.63
N LEU A 615 -22.54 -2.29 -18.48
CA LEU A 615 -22.75 -3.02 -17.23
C LEU A 615 -21.50 -3.84 -16.93
N THR A 616 -20.97 -3.72 -15.71
CA THR A 616 -19.76 -4.45 -15.27
C THR A 616 -20.02 -5.38 -14.08
N GLY A 617 -21.22 -5.32 -13.52
CA GLY A 617 -21.69 -6.21 -12.47
C GLY A 617 -23.17 -5.99 -12.17
N GLY A 618 -23.79 -6.97 -11.53
CA GLY A 618 -25.15 -6.83 -11.05
C GLY A 618 -25.70 -8.08 -10.38
N ALA A 619 -26.82 -7.92 -9.68
CA ALA A 619 -27.53 -9.02 -9.03
C ALA A 619 -29.03 -8.77 -9.03
N VAL A 620 -29.81 -9.85 -9.17
CA VAL A 620 -31.28 -9.82 -9.06
C VAL A 620 -31.69 -10.15 -7.63
N LEU A 621 -32.39 -9.26 -6.95
CA LEU A 621 -32.90 -9.47 -5.59
C LEU A 621 -34.21 -10.28 -5.60
N GLU A 622 -34.59 -10.80 -4.45
CA GLU A 622 -35.94 -11.30 -4.21
C GLU A 622 -36.97 -10.21 -4.53
N GLY A 623 -38.03 -10.60 -5.24
CA GLY A 623 -39.02 -9.67 -5.80
C GLY A 623 -38.67 -9.12 -7.19
N GLY A 624 -37.49 -9.43 -7.74
CA GLY A 624 -37.13 -9.17 -9.14
C GLY A 624 -36.41 -7.85 -9.41
N THR A 625 -36.21 -7.01 -8.39
CA THR A 625 -35.42 -5.77 -8.51
C THR A 625 -33.98 -6.11 -8.91
N VAL A 626 -33.44 -5.43 -9.91
CA VAL A 626 -32.07 -5.68 -10.40
C VAL A 626 -31.16 -4.54 -9.94
N VAL A 627 -30.09 -4.85 -9.23
CA VAL A 627 -29.03 -3.90 -8.84
C VAL A 627 -27.90 -4.00 -9.85
N LEU A 628 -27.45 -2.88 -10.38
CA LEU A 628 -26.53 -2.82 -11.52
C LEU A 628 -25.44 -1.77 -11.30
N GLY A 629 -24.25 -2.10 -11.77
CA GLY A 629 -23.10 -1.20 -11.80
C GLY A 629 -22.52 -1.04 -13.20
N THR A 630 -22.03 0.16 -13.50
CA THR A 630 -21.42 0.48 -14.79
C THR A 630 -19.90 0.64 -14.73
N HIS A 631 -19.28 0.56 -15.90
CA HIS A 631 -17.86 0.80 -16.10
C HIS A 631 -17.43 2.25 -15.80
N ASP A 632 -18.32 3.23 -15.89
CA ASP A 632 -18.01 4.62 -15.51
C ASP A 632 -18.33 4.94 -14.05
N GLY A 633 -18.79 3.96 -13.28
CA GLY A 633 -18.89 4.05 -11.83
C GLY A 633 -20.23 4.46 -11.26
N MET A 634 -21.31 4.24 -12.02
CA MET A 634 -22.68 4.52 -11.59
C MET A 634 -23.32 3.28 -10.96
N LEU A 635 -23.94 3.46 -9.80
CA LEU A 635 -24.83 2.46 -9.20
C LEU A 635 -26.28 2.82 -9.49
N PHE A 636 -27.08 1.85 -9.94
CA PHE A 636 -28.50 2.04 -10.17
C PHE A 636 -29.29 0.75 -10.00
N THR A 637 -30.60 0.88 -9.89
CA THR A 637 -31.53 -0.26 -9.87
C THR A 637 -32.54 -0.17 -11.00
N LEU A 638 -33.06 -1.33 -11.40
CA LEU A 638 -34.23 -1.48 -12.24
C LEU A 638 -35.37 -2.12 -11.44
N SER A 639 -36.60 -1.63 -11.67
CA SER A 639 -37.81 -2.26 -11.14
C SER A 639 -37.97 -3.70 -11.68
N PRO A 640 -38.76 -4.56 -10.99
CA PRO A 640 -38.98 -5.95 -11.43
C PRO A 640 -39.52 -6.11 -12.86
N ASP A 641 -40.29 -5.13 -13.34
CA ASP A 641 -40.81 -5.08 -14.72
C ASP A 641 -39.81 -4.49 -15.73
N LEU A 642 -38.64 -4.07 -15.26
CA LEU A 642 -37.55 -3.43 -16.02
C LEU A 642 -37.93 -2.11 -16.70
N ARG A 643 -38.97 -1.42 -16.22
CA ARG A 643 -39.48 -0.16 -16.83
C ARG A 643 -39.10 1.10 -16.09
N GLN A 644 -38.64 1.00 -14.86
CA GLN A 644 -38.22 2.14 -14.04
C GLN A 644 -36.78 1.96 -13.58
N ARG A 645 -36.07 3.09 -13.48
CA ARG A 645 -34.68 3.15 -13.04
C ARG A 645 -34.53 4.13 -11.88
N THR A 646 -33.82 3.73 -10.84
CA THR A 646 -33.37 4.61 -9.75
C THR A 646 -31.86 4.69 -9.75
N VAL A 647 -31.29 5.89 -9.79
CA VAL A 647 -29.83 6.12 -9.88
C VAL A 647 -29.32 6.65 -8.54
N TYR A 648 -28.28 6.01 -7.99
CA TYR A 648 -27.69 6.37 -6.69
C TYR A 648 -26.43 7.26 -6.84
N GLY A 649 -26.01 7.52 -8.07
CA GLY A 649 -24.93 8.43 -8.39
C GLY A 649 -23.63 7.73 -8.73
N ARG A 650 -22.59 8.54 -8.93
CA ARG A 650 -21.22 8.09 -9.17
C ARG A 650 -20.53 7.88 -7.83
N LEU A 651 -19.93 6.72 -7.63
CA LEU A 651 -19.37 6.37 -6.33
C LEU A 651 -17.89 6.77 -6.15
N TYR A 652 -17.15 7.05 -7.22
CA TYR A 652 -15.67 7.20 -7.19
C TYR A 652 -15.09 7.82 -8.46
N ALA A 653 -13.80 8.15 -8.42
CA ALA A 653 -13.10 8.86 -9.49
C ALA A 653 -12.65 8.00 -10.70
N SER A 654 -12.32 6.71 -10.54
CA SER A 654 -11.89 5.86 -11.68
C SER A 654 -11.98 4.34 -11.46
N GLY A 655 -12.36 3.59 -12.49
CA GLY A 655 -12.57 2.12 -12.45
C GLY A 655 -14.02 1.73 -12.74
N GLN A 656 -14.42 0.49 -12.40
CA GLN A 656 -15.77 -0.07 -12.61
C GLN A 656 -16.41 -0.64 -11.33
N LEU A 657 -17.74 -0.78 -11.28
CA LEU A 657 -18.43 -1.54 -10.24
C LEU A 657 -18.39 -3.04 -10.56
N ARG A 658 -18.01 -3.91 -9.62
CA ARG A 658 -17.85 -5.36 -9.85
C ARG A 658 -18.11 -6.19 -8.59
N GLY A 659 -18.04 -7.51 -8.72
CA GLY A 659 -18.03 -8.43 -7.57
C GLY A 659 -19.33 -8.42 -6.77
N PHE A 660 -20.48 -8.35 -7.44
CA PHE A 660 -21.79 -8.30 -6.79
C PHE A 660 -22.10 -9.65 -6.13
N VAL A 661 -22.18 -9.69 -4.81
CA VAL A 661 -22.48 -10.89 -4.01
C VAL A 661 -23.75 -10.63 -3.20
N LYS A 662 -24.73 -11.53 -3.30
CA LYS A 662 -25.94 -11.43 -2.46
C LYS A 662 -25.58 -11.77 -1.02
N ARG A 663 -25.98 -10.92 -0.08
CA ARG A 663 -25.91 -11.21 1.36
C ARG A 663 -27.12 -12.04 1.79
N ASN A 664 -28.28 -11.70 1.27
CA ASN A 664 -29.55 -12.41 1.42
C ASN A 664 -30.47 -12.02 0.25
N GLY A 665 -31.76 -12.34 0.35
CA GLY A 665 -32.75 -12.01 -0.67
C GLY A 665 -32.90 -10.53 -1.01
N ARG A 666 -32.62 -9.61 -0.08
CA ARG A 666 -32.90 -8.16 -0.22
C ARG A 666 -31.64 -7.30 -0.29
N GLU A 667 -30.47 -7.90 -0.11
CA GLU A 667 -29.22 -7.19 0.11
C GLU A 667 -28.08 -7.73 -0.77
N VAL A 668 -27.28 -6.79 -1.29
CA VAL A 668 -26.12 -7.08 -2.15
C VAL A 668 -24.92 -6.27 -1.68
N LEU A 669 -23.77 -6.93 -1.70
CA LEU A 669 -22.45 -6.34 -1.53
C LEU A 669 -21.77 -6.21 -2.88
N GLY A 670 -20.89 -5.25 -3.04
CA GLY A 670 -20.05 -5.17 -4.23
C GLY A 670 -18.84 -4.28 -4.04
N ILE A 671 -18.06 -4.16 -5.10
CA ILE A 671 -16.83 -3.39 -5.15
C ILE A 671 -17.02 -2.20 -6.08
N TYR A 672 -16.50 -1.04 -5.70
CA TYR A 672 -16.23 0.07 -6.61
C TYR A 672 -14.77 0.55 -6.45
N GLY A 673 -14.26 1.32 -7.42
CA GLY A 673 -12.83 1.69 -7.52
C GLY A 673 -12.02 0.77 -8.44
N GLY A 674 -11.03 1.30 -9.17
CA GLY A 674 -10.21 0.57 -10.15
C GLY A 674 -8.76 0.35 -9.71
N ALA A 675 -7.93 -0.28 -10.55
CA ALA A 675 -6.51 -0.52 -10.25
C ALA A 675 -5.66 0.76 -10.12
N ARG A 676 -6.20 1.92 -10.53
CA ARG A 676 -5.59 3.25 -10.38
C ARG A 676 -6.32 4.10 -9.33
N ASP A 677 -7.12 3.48 -8.48
CA ASP A 677 -7.92 4.14 -7.45
C ASP A 677 -8.06 3.31 -6.18
N ALA A 678 -8.65 3.92 -5.15
CA ALA A 678 -8.99 3.23 -3.93
C ALA A 678 -10.20 2.32 -4.13
N GLY A 679 -10.02 1.02 -3.91
CA GLY A 679 -11.11 0.07 -3.88
C GLY A 679 -11.90 0.14 -2.57
N HIS A 680 -13.23 0.16 -2.69
CA HIS A 680 -14.18 0.20 -1.57
C HIS A 680 -15.19 -0.93 -1.70
N VAL A 681 -15.72 -1.38 -0.55
CA VAL A 681 -16.88 -2.26 -0.48
C VAL A 681 -18.12 -1.42 -0.27
N PHE A 682 -19.13 -1.65 -1.10
CA PHE A 682 -20.45 -1.07 -0.89
C PHE A 682 -21.46 -2.12 -0.45
N HIS A 683 -22.48 -1.64 0.24
CA HIS A 683 -23.68 -2.38 0.57
C HIS A 683 -24.90 -1.69 -0.02
N PHE A 684 -25.77 -2.49 -0.61
CA PHE A 684 -27.08 -2.05 -1.10
C PHE A 684 -28.17 -2.90 -0.46
N SER A 685 -29.18 -2.26 0.13
CA SER A 685 -30.43 -2.92 0.53
C SER A 685 -31.64 -2.27 -0.12
N GLN A 686 -32.70 -3.04 -0.37
CA GLN A 686 -33.96 -2.49 -0.89
C GLN A 686 -34.55 -1.40 0.02
N ASP A 687 -34.33 -1.53 1.33
CA ASP A 687 -34.97 -0.69 2.34
C ASP A 687 -34.19 0.62 2.61
N ARG A 688 -32.85 0.58 2.53
CA ARG A 688 -31.97 1.71 2.88
C ARG A 688 -31.21 2.29 1.70
N GLY A 689 -31.20 1.61 0.55
CA GLY A 689 -30.41 2.01 -0.61
C GLY A 689 -28.93 1.70 -0.43
N PHE A 690 -28.08 2.60 -0.92
CA PHE A 690 -26.62 2.45 -0.95
C PHE A 690 -25.95 2.96 0.33
N VAL A 691 -24.94 2.23 0.80
CA VAL A 691 -24.01 2.63 1.86
C VAL A 691 -22.58 2.27 1.42
N ASP A 692 -21.65 3.20 1.58
CA ASP A 692 -20.21 2.90 1.50
C ASP A 692 -19.74 2.28 2.81
N TRP A 693 -19.31 1.02 2.79
CA TRP A 693 -18.72 0.37 3.97
C TRP A 693 -17.24 0.69 4.13
N GLY A 694 -16.63 1.37 3.17
CA GLY A 694 -15.24 1.80 3.24
C GLY A 694 -14.27 0.73 2.72
N ARG A 695 -13.03 0.82 3.20
CA ARG A 695 -11.89 0.11 2.60
C ARG A 695 -11.49 -1.12 3.42
N PRO A 696 -11.11 -2.23 2.76
CA PRO A 696 -10.69 -3.43 3.47
C PRO A 696 -9.25 -3.31 3.95
N ARG A 697 -9.09 -2.89 5.20
CA ARG A 697 -7.80 -2.63 5.84
C ARG A 697 -7.79 -3.04 7.30
N VAL A 698 -6.59 -3.29 7.80
CA VAL A 698 -6.29 -3.45 9.22
C VAL A 698 -5.24 -2.41 9.58
N ILE A 699 -5.67 -1.37 10.30
CA ILE A 699 -4.86 -0.20 10.66
C ILE A 699 -4.67 -0.20 12.18
N LYS A 700 -3.48 -0.55 12.66
CA LYS A 700 -3.11 -0.54 14.09
C LYS A 700 -3.09 0.85 14.74
N ASP A 701 -3.06 1.91 13.94
CA ASP A 701 -3.21 3.29 14.39
C ASP A 701 -4.69 3.65 14.71
N ASN A 702 -5.65 2.79 14.35
CA ASN A 702 -7.06 2.92 14.74
C ASN A 702 -7.30 2.23 16.09
N ASP A 703 -7.87 2.93 17.07
CA ASP A 703 -8.18 2.39 18.40
C ASP A 703 -8.99 1.08 18.36
N GLU A 704 -9.93 0.94 17.42
CA GLU A 704 -10.78 -0.25 17.30
C GLU A 704 -10.02 -1.49 16.76
N LEU A 705 -8.90 -1.27 16.07
CA LEU A 705 -8.09 -2.31 15.43
C LEU A 705 -6.68 -2.41 16.04
N ARG A 706 -6.32 -1.55 16.99
CA ARG A 706 -4.99 -1.49 17.60
C ARG A 706 -4.60 -2.81 18.25
N ASP A 707 -5.52 -3.35 19.05
CA ASP A 707 -5.23 -4.47 19.95
C ASP A 707 -5.68 -5.83 19.37
N ILE A 708 -6.21 -5.87 18.13
CA ILE A 708 -6.58 -7.15 17.52
C ILE A 708 -5.32 -7.93 17.14
N GLU A 709 -5.30 -9.24 17.43
CA GLU A 709 -4.16 -10.11 17.15
C GLU A 709 -4.16 -10.56 15.67
N THR A 710 -3.93 -9.63 14.76
CA THR A 710 -3.78 -9.92 13.32
C THR A 710 -2.80 -8.99 12.63
N GLU A 711 -2.27 -9.40 11.48
CA GLU A 711 -1.33 -8.61 10.71
C GLU A 711 -1.95 -7.35 10.08
N TRP A 712 -1.13 -6.32 9.90
CA TRP A 712 -1.50 -5.15 9.13
C TRP A 712 -1.91 -5.53 7.71
N ALA A 713 -2.94 -4.87 7.19
CA ALA A 713 -3.40 -5.13 5.83
C ALA A 713 -3.87 -3.83 5.18
N HIS A 714 -3.53 -3.66 3.92
CA HIS A 714 -4.09 -2.61 3.08
C HIS A 714 -4.23 -3.13 1.66
N ILE A 715 -5.46 -3.21 1.17
CA ILE A 715 -5.74 -3.59 -0.21
C ILE A 715 -6.13 -2.32 -0.96
N HIS A 716 -5.40 -1.99 -2.04
CA HIS A 716 -5.71 -0.83 -2.87
C HIS A 716 -6.70 -1.23 -3.96
N TYR A 717 -6.41 -2.30 -4.71
CA TYR A 717 -7.30 -2.84 -5.73
C TYR A 717 -7.96 -4.15 -5.30
N LEU A 718 -9.28 -4.10 -5.10
CA LEU A 718 -10.09 -5.26 -4.72
C LEU A 718 -10.48 -6.05 -5.96
N SER A 719 -10.22 -7.35 -6.01
CA SER A 719 -10.61 -8.16 -7.17
C SER A 719 -11.99 -8.76 -7.02
N CYS A 720 -12.25 -9.40 -5.87
CA CYS A 720 -13.47 -10.16 -5.62
C CYS A 720 -13.86 -10.21 -4.14
N LEU A 721 -15.11 -10.62 -3.90
CA LEU A 721 -15.72 -10.80 -2.59
C LEU A 721 -16.26 -12.23 -2.47
N ALA A 722 -16.30 -12.76 -1.25
CA ALA A 722 -17.08 -13.94 -0.91
C ALA A 722 -17.77 -13.73 0.44
N TYR A 723 -19.03 -14.12 0.55
CA TYR A 723 -19.80 -14.00 1.78
C TYR A 723 -20.33 -15.38 2.21
N SER A 724 -20.12 -15.74 3.48
CA SER A 724 -20.70 -16.92 4.13
C SER A 724 -21.89 -16.46 4.97
N GLU A 725 -23.12 -16.79 4.56
CA GLU A 725 -24.32 -16.48 5.34
C GLU A 725 -24.39 -17.27 6.65
N ALA A 726 -23.92 -18.53 6.65
CA ALA A 726 -23.97 -19.42 7.82
C ALA A 726 -23.13 -18.89 8.99
N ASP A 727 -22.01 -18.24 8.69
CA ASP A 727 -21.03 -17.77 9.68
C ASP A 727 -20.96 -16.22 9.76
N ASP A 728 -21.73 -15.52 8.92
CA ASP A 728 -21.73 -14.06 8.72
C ASP A 728 -20.32 -13.47 8.50
N TRP A 729 -19.55 -14.09 7.61
CA TRP A 729 -18.21 -13.62 7.22
C TRP A 729 -18.18 -13.09 5.79
N LEU A 730 -17.65 -11.88 5.62
CA LEU A 730 -17.23 -11.34 4.34
C LEU A 730 -15.72 -11.47 4.18
N SER A 731 -15.28 -12.11 3.10
CA SER A 731 -13.90 -12.12 2.64
C SER A 731 -13.72 -11.14 1.50
N VAL A 732 -12.69 -10.30 1.56
CA VAL A 732 -12.33 -9.29 0.56
C VAL A 732 -10.90 -9.52 0.11
N ALA A 733 -10.67 -9.75 -1.18
CA ALA A 733 -9.36 -10.12 -1.70
C ALA A 733 -8.70 -9.06 -2.56
N SER A 734 -7.36 -9.05 -2.50
CA SER A 734 -6.50 -8.25 -3.37
C SER A 734 -6.44 -8.81 -4.79
N GLY A 735 -6.51 -7.92 -5.78
CA GLY A 735 -6.18 -8.20 -7.18
C GLY A 735 -4.75 -7.79 -7.56
N GLU A 736 -3.90 -7.51 -6.57
CA GLU A 736 -2.54 -6.97 -6.75
C GLU A 736 -1.50 -7.99 -6.33
N ARG A 737 -0.25 -7.77 -6.77
CA ARG A 737 0.93 -8.41 -6.18
C ARG A 737 1.07 -8.00 -4.70
N TYR A 738 1.85 -8.75 -3.93
CA TYR A 738 1.92 -8.56 -2.47
C TYR A 738 0.52 -8.58 -1.81
N GLY A 739 -0.37 -9.41 -2.33
CA GLY A 739 -1.77 -9.45 -1.94
C GLY A 739 -2.02 -10.06 -0.57
N CYS A 740 -3.21 -9.77 -0.04
CA CYS A 740 -3.79 -10.41 1.13
C CYS A 740 -5.31 -10.56 0.95
N ILE A 741 -5.93 -11.30 1.87
CA ILE A 741 -7.39 -11.36 2.02
C ILE A 741 -7.72 -10.82 3.41
N VAL A 742 -8.66 -9.87 3.50
CA VAL A 742 -9.18 -9.38 4.78
C VAL A 742 -10.59 -9.90 4.98
N ARG A 743 -10.88 -10.39 6.18
CA ARG A 743 -12.13 -11.04 6.56
C ARG A 743 -12.79 -10.28 7.68
N TYR A 744 -14.11 -10.11 7.57
CA TYR A 744 -14.95 -9.33 8.48
C TYR A 744 -16.13 -10.18 8.94
N ARG A 745 -16.40 -10.22 10.24
CA ARG A 745 -17.57 -10.90 10.84
C ARG A 745 -18.48 -9.91 11.53
N GLY A 746 -19.79 -10.13 11.51
CA GLY A 746 -20.70 -9.29 12.29
C GLY A 746 -20.68 -7.86 11.76
N MET A 747 -20.75 -7.72 10.44
CA MET A 747 -20.81 -6.41 9.80
C MET A 747 -22.14 -5.76 10.22
N ARG A 748 -22.05 -4.84 11.17
CA ARG A 748 -23.22 -4.22 11.81
C ARG A 748 -24.06 -3.53 10.75
N GLY A 749 -25.37 -3.66 10.87
CA GLY A 749 -26.33 -3.01 9.98
C GLY A 749 -26.36 -1.49 10.19
N ILE A 750 -25.30 -0.80 9.75
CA ILE A 750 -25.28 0.65 9.51
C ILE A 750 -26.29 0.97 8.41
#